data_AF-A0A2S9E467-F1
#
_entry.id   AF-A0A2S9E467-F1
#
_cell.length_a   1.000
_cell.length_b   1.000
_cell.length_c   1.000
_cell.angle_alpha   90.00
_cell.angle_beta   90.00
_cell.angle_gamma   90.00
#
_symmetry.space_group_name_H-M   'P 1'
#
loop_
_entity.id
_entity.type
_entity.pdbx_description
1 polymer ?
#
loop_
_entity_poly.entity_id
_entity_poly.type
_entity_poly.pdbx_seq_one_letter_code
_entity_poly.pdbx_strand_id
1 'polypeptide(L)'
;MQVDLEADGASVEGLARFQQGLFHARRLRQAGIGLTTLALSGWILALFVALFAPVSIWPVVLINCASALLLLVAGLQSAWWVADWRAQALEVPRGEAVEQSIEPTPWHKSLINRFGNGLLAQIGAPVLWLGGWSLLALVSILQFWNLGLPAAAIGQSASIGAALALALAFGLLVFERRLAQETAAQWPEASQLAQLSRMAIICLVLSAICLLFANAESVWPLRLATFIGLLPALVALEFLLRGVLSLFSPRQPRLEPRLMAQSFIAGLLRWPPQPLLALQHELHNRFGIDLRQIWAFTYMRRAFFPVLLVVLAVGWALTGVHEVPLQGRGIYERFGKPVEVFGPGLHAGLPWPLGRVLNVENGVVHELATSVSEAATPELAAAEGPAPLIANRLWDASHVNDKSQVIASSSGDKQGFQIVNMDVRFVYRIGLTDQAALAATYNSADIPTLIRSTASRILVHDFASRTLDELLGEERTSLADEIGRSVQADLQTLDSGVEILATVVEAIHPPAGAANAYHGVQAAQIGAQALIARERGAASEQTNQALLQASTASDQAQASAREVNAGAQAANLRFAAEQKAYAAAGQAFVLEQYLGQLSQGLAQAKLLILDHRLGADSAPTIDLRSFTLPADPSVPRKAVQ
;
A
#
# COMPACT_ATOMS: atom_id res chain seq x y z
N MET A 1 -43.24 25.87 44.57
CA MET A 1 -44.69 25.90 44.83
C MET A 1 -45.31 26.80 43.76
N GLN A 2 -46.17 26.24 42.91
CA GLN A 2 -46.86 27.01 41.87
C GLN A 2 -47.93 27.87 42.52
N VAL A 3 -48.09 29.11 42.08
CA VAL A 3 -49.20 29.96 42.52
C VAL A 3 -50.41 29.70 41.64
N ASP A 4 -51.54 29.45 42.30
CA ASP A 4 -52.86 29.48 41.68
C ASP A 4 -53.49 30.84 41.95
N LEU A 5 -53.94 31.51 40.89
CA LEU A 5 -54.50 32.86 40.95
C LEU A 5 -55.87 32.93 41.64
N GLU A 6 -56.60 31.81 41.79
CA GLU A 6 -57.93 31.74 42.44
C GLU A 6 -57.93 31.10 43.84
N ALA A 7 -57.06 30.11 44.10
CA ALA A 7 -57.10 29.34 45.35
C ALA A 7 -56.39 30.03 46.53
N ASP A 8 -55.41 30.89 46.25
CA ASP A 8 -54.69 31.67 47.27
C ASP A 8 -55.09 33.14 47.14
N GLY A 9 -55.73 33.69 48.18
CA GLY A 9 -55.79 35.14 48.44
C GLY A 9 -54.41 35.76 48.73
N ALA A 10 -53.33 35.16 48.22
CA ALA A 10 -51.97 35.64 48.36
C ALA A 10 -51.79 36.87 47.48
N SER A 11 -51.33 37.96 48.10
CA SER A 11 -50.86 39.16 47.42
C SER A 11 -49.70 38.79 46.49
N VAL A 12 -49.98 38.55 45.20
CA VAL A 12 -48.98 38.37 44.13
C VAL A 12 -47.99 39.54 44.12
N GLU A 13 -48.46 40.72 44.53
CA GLU A 13 -47.69 41.94 44.77
C GLU A 13 -46.60 41.81 45.84
N GLY A 14 -46.71 40.88 46.80
CA GLY A 14 -45.74 40.67 47.88
C GLY A 14 -44.61 39.69 47.55
N LEU A 15 -44.69 39.00 46.40
CA LEU A 15 -43.70 37.99 46.00
C LEU A 15 -42.61 38.62 45.12
N ALA A 16 -41.37 38.61 45.60
CA ALA A 16 -40.21 39.17 44.89
C ALA A 16 -40.04 38.63 43.45
N ARG A 17 -40.36 37.35 43.21
CA ARG A 17 -40.30 36.70 41.88
C ARG A 17 -41.29 37.26 40.85
N PHE A 18 -42.41 37.84 41.30
CA PHE A 18 -43.37 38.50 40.41
C PHE A 18 -42.92 39.94 40.17
N GLN A 19 -42.59 40.71 41.22
CA GLN A 19 -42.14 42.11 41.09
C GLN A 19 -40.94 42.28 40.15
N GLN A 20 -40.02 41.31 40.14
CA GLN A 20 -38.83 41.32 39.28
C GLN A 20 -39.06 40.64 37.91
N GLY A 21 -40.27 40.16 37.61
CA GLY A 21 -40.60 39.40 36.40
C GLY A 21 -40.25 40.15 35.10
N LEU A 22 -40.58 41.43 35.00
CA LEU A 22 -40.23 42.28 33.84
C LEU A 22 -38.72 42.44 33.65
N PHE A 23 -37.98 42.60 34.74
CA PHE A 23 -36.52 42.73 34.71
C PHE A 23 -35.87 41.43 34.24
N HIS A 24 -36.31 40.30 34.79
CA HIS A 24 -35.85 38.97 34.40
C HIS A 24 -36.20 38.67 32.93
N ALA A 25 -37.40 39.01 32.48
CA ALA A 25 -37.83 38.81 31.11
C ALA A 25 -36.98 39.60 30.10
N ARG A 26 -36.73 40.90 30.34
CA ARG A 26 -35.88 41.72 29.46
C ARG A 26 -34.45 41.17 29.36
N ARG A 27 -33.89 40.77 30.49
CA ARG A 27 -32.52 40.27 30.57
C ARG A 27 -32.36 38.89 29.91
N LEU A 28 -33.32 37.99 30.11
CA LEU A 28 -33.36 36.68 29.45
C LEU A 28 -33.50 36.83 27.93
N ARG A 29 -34.32 37.78 27.47
CA ARG A 29 -34.47 38.07 26.04
C ARG A 29 -33.18 38.60 25.41
N GLN A 30 -32.50 39.55 26.07
CA GLN A 30 -31.21 40.08 25.59
C GLN A 30 -30.12 39.00 25.53
N ALA A 31 -29.99 38.20 26.60
CA ALA A 31 -29.04 37.09 26.64
C ALA A 31 -29.37 36.02 25.58
N GLY A 32 -30.66 35.69 25.41
CA GLY A 32 -31.13 34.75 24.40
C GLY A 32 -30.79 35.19 22.98
N ILE A 33 -31.02 36.46 22.63
CA ILE A 33 -30.67 37.01 21.30
C ILE A 33 -29.15 36.92 21.07
N GLY A 34 -28.34 37.39 22.03
CA GLY A 34 -26.88 37.38 21.90
C GLY A 34 -26.28 35.97 21.80
N LEU A 35 -26.84 34.99 22.50
CA LEU A 35 -26.40 33.59 22.39
C LEU A 35 -26.89 32.93 21.10
N THR A 36 -28.08 33.30 20.60
CA THR A 36 -28.61 32.77 19.34
C THR A 36 -27.75 33.23 18.16
N THR A 37 -27.36 34.50 18.11
CA THR A 37 -26.49 35.01 17.04
C THR A 37 -25.13 34.32 17.05
N LEU A 38 -24.58 34.07 18.24
CA LEU A 38 -23.29 33.39 18.39
C LEU A 38 -23.36 31.90 18.07
N ALA A 39 -24.44 31.22 18.45
CA ALA A 39 -24.64 29.82 18.13
C ALA A 39 -24.84 29.60 16.62
N LEU A 40 -25.63 30.46 15.97
CA LEU A 40 -25.85 30.41 14.52
C LEU A 40 -24.58 30.77 13.74
N SER A 41 -23.78 31.74 14.19
CA SER A 41 -22.51 32.07 13.52
C SER A 41 -21.52 30.91 13.61
N GLY A 42 -21.41 30.24 14.76
CA GLY A 42 -20.62 29.03 14.93
C GLY A 42 -21.10 27.87 14.04
N TRP A 43 -22.42 27.71 13.90
CA TRP A 43 -23.02 26.70 13.05
C TRP A 43 -22.77 26.96 11.55
N ILE A 44 -22.93 28.21 11.10
CA ILE A 44 -22.62 28.62 9.70
C ILE A 44 -21.13 28.43 9.40
N LEU A 45 -20.25 28.80 10.34
CA LEU A 45 -18.82 28.59 10.19
C LEU A 45 -18.48 27.10 10.09
N ALA A 46 -19.14 26.24 10.86
CA ALA A 46 -18.95 24.80 10.79
C ALA A 46 -19.33 24.23 9.41
N LEU A 47 -20.46 24.66 8.84
CA LEU A 47 -20.88 24.26 7.49
C LEU A 47 -19.90 24.74 6.42
N PHE A 48 -19.43 25.99 6.54
CA PHE A 48 -18.44 26.53 5.62
C PHE A 48 -17.15 25.70 5.65
N VAL A 49 -16.61 25.41 6.84
CA VAL A 49 -15.41 24.57 6.97
C VAL A 49 -15.65 23.15 6.47
N ALA A 50 -16.83 22.58 6.71
CA ALA A 50 -17.17 21.25 6.23
C ALA A 50 -17.17 21.14 4.69
N LEU A 51 -17.51 22.22 3.99
CA LEU A 51 -17.52 22.26 2.52
C LEU A 51 -16.10 22.18 1.92
N PHE A 52 -15.11 22.81 2.58
CA PHE A 52 -13.74 22.89 2.07
C PHE A 52 -12.76 21.91 2.73
N ALA A 53 -13.04 21.49 3.96
CA ALA A 53 -12.18 20.61 4.77
C ALA A 53 -13.03 19.61 5.60
N PRO A 54 -13.73 18.67 4.96
CA PRO A 54 -14.67 17.75 5.62
C PRO A 54 -14.00 16.81 6.63
N VAL A 55 -12.70 16.58 6.49
CA VAL A 55 -11.90 15.66 7.32
C VAL A 55 -11.23 16.40 8.50
N SER A 56 -11.53 17.68 8.70
CA SER A 56 -10.97 18.50 9.78
C SER A 56 -11.69 18.27 11.12
N ILE A 57 -11.03 18.60 12.24
CA ILE A 57 -11.66 18.63 13.58
C ILE A 57 -12.69 19.76 13.72
N TRP A 58 -12.55 20.82 12.92
CA TRP A 58 -13.28 22.08 13.09
C TRP A 58 -14.80 21.95 13.00
N PRO A 59 -15.37 21.24 12.03
CA PRO A 59 -16.83 21.03 11.98
C PRO A 59 -17.37 20.39 13.25
N VAL A 60 -16.70 19.37 13.79
CA VAL A 60 -17.12 18.66 15.01
C VAL A 60 -17.10 19.60 16.22
N VAL A 61 -15.99 20.33 16.41
CA VAL A 61 -15.83 21.26 17.54
C VAL A 61 -16.84 22.40 17.47
N LEU A 62 -17.01 23.02 16.30
CA LEU A 62 -17.91 24.15 16.12
C LEU A 62 -19.38 23.73 16.28
N ILE A 63 -19.78 22.56 15.77
CA ILE A 63 -21.13 22.02 15.93
C ILE A 63 -21.41 21.65 17.39
N ASN A 64 -20.47 21.03 18.11
CA ASN A 64 -20.66 20.68 19.51
C ASN A 64 -20.82 21.94 20.38
N CYS A 65 -19.99 22.95 20.17
CA CYS A 65 -20.09 24.25 20.85
C CYS A 65 -21.40 24.98 20.49
N ALA A 66 -21.73 25.09 19.20
CA ALA A 66 -22.96 25.74 18.74
C ALA A 66 -24.21 25.03 19.29
N SER A 67 -24.25 23.70 19.25
CA SER A 67 -25.37 22.90 19.77
C SER A 67 -25.55 23.07 21.28
N ALA A 68 -24.46 23.13 22.04
CA ALA A 68 -24.51 23.41 23.48
C ALA A 68 -25.07 24.81 23.78
N LEU A 69 -24.72 25.81 22.97
CA LEU A 69 -25.26 27.17 23.09
C LEU A 69 -26.73 27.25 22.66
N LEU A 70 -27.15 26.52 21.61
CA LEU A 70 -28.55 26.45 21.18
C LEU A 70 -29.46 25.86 22.24
N LEU A 71 -28.99 24.83 22.96
CA LEU A 71 -29.75 24.24 24.07
C LEU A 71 -29.82 25.21 25.28
N LEU A 72 -28.77 26.00 25.53
CA LEU A 72 -28.82 27.08 26.51
C LEU A 72 -29.83 28.17 26.08
N VAL A 73 -29.86 28.54 24.80
CA VAL A 73 -30.87 29.46 24.23
C VAL A 73 -32.28 28.91 24.44
N ALA A 74 -32.50 27.62 24.17
CA ALA A 74 -33.78 26.97 24.40
C ALA A 74 -34.20 27.04 25.89
N GLY A 75 -33.24 26.88 26.80
CA GLY A 75 -33.42 27.10 28.24
C GLY A 75 -33.83 28.53 28.60
N LEU A 76 -33.08 29.52 28.09
CA LEU A 76 -33.34 30.94 28.33
C LEU A 76 -34.68 31.38 27.75
N GLN A 77 -35.04 30.88 26.57
CA GLN A 77 -36.33 31.14 25.94
C GLN A 77 -37.47 30.52 26.74
N SER A 78 -37.33 29.28 27.22
CA SER A 78 -38.34 28.66 28.11
C SER A 78 -38.50 29.45 29.40
N ALA A 79 -37.42 29.97 29.99
CA ALA A 79 -37.47 30.80 31.19
C ALA A 79 -38.06 32.19 30.93
N TRP A 80 -37.80 32.77 29.74
CA TRP A 80 -38.36 34.05 29.33
C TRP A 80 -39.90 34.01 29.34
N TRP A 81 -40.49 32.92 28.86
CA TRP A 81 -41.96 32.76 28.81
C TRP A 81 -42.60 32.70 30.19
N VAL A 82 -41.92 32.07 31.15
CA VAL A 82 -42.38 32.03 32.55
C VAL A 82 -42.27 33.42 33.18
N ALA A 83 -41.17 34.14 32.94
CA ALA A 83 -40.97 35.49 33.45
C ALA A 83 -41.94 36.52 32.84
N ASP A 84 -42.23 36.39 31.54
CA ASP A 84 -43.20 37.22 30.82
C ASP A 84 -44.63 36.98 31.31
N TRP A 85 -45.00 35.72 31.56
CA TRP A 85 -46.28 35.38 32.19
C TRP A 85 -46.40 35.99 33.60
N ARG A 86 -45.34 35.93 34.42
CA ARG A 86 -45.33 36.56 35.76
C ARG A 86 -45.45 38.08 35.70
N ALA A 87 -44.87 38.71 34.68
CA ALA A 87 -44.99 40.15 34.46
C ALA A 87 -46.43 40.54 34.08
N GLN A 88 -47.05 39.79 33.17
CA GLN A 88 -48.44 40.02 32.75
C GLN A 88 -49.43 39.80 33.91
N ALA A 89 -49.17 38.82 34.77
CA ALA A 89 -50.00 38.56 35.96
C ALA A 89 -50.01 39.70 36.99
N LEU A 90 -49.05 40.64 36.91
CA LEU A 90 -48.96 41.84 37.76
C LEU A 90 -49.60 43.09 37.14
N GLU A 91 -49.69 43.16 35.82
CA GLU A 91 -50.18 44.35 35.10
C GLU A 91 -51.71 44.36 34.93
N VAL A 92 -52.40 43.23 35.10
CA VAL A 92 -53.86 43.12 34.92
C VAL A 92 -54.61 43.50 36.21
N PRO A 93 -55.46 44.54 36.22
CA PRO A 93 -56.35 44.82 37.34
C PRO A 93 -57.37 43.67 37.50
N ARG A 94 -57.69 43.28 38.74
CA ARG A 94 -58.57 42.15 39.13
C ARG A 94 -60.04 42.23 38.68
N GLY A 95 -60.38 42.93 37.60
CA GLY A 95 -61.75 43.07 37.14
C GLY A 95 -61.86 43.44 35.68
N GLU A 96 -61.42 42.56 34.78
CA GLU A 96 -61.87 42.43 33.38
C GLU A 96 -61.04 41.32 32.72
N ALA A 97 -61.34 40.06 33.06
CA ALA A 97 -60.70 38.90 32.45
C ALA A 97 -61.75 37.98 31.81
N VAL A 98 -62.46 38.51 30.82
CA VAL A 98 -63.09 37.70 29.77
C VAL A 98 -62.82 38.40 28.44
N GLU A 99 -62.18 37.67 27.52
CA GLU A 99 -61.98 38.05 26.12
C GLU A 99 -61.01 39.20 25.78
N GLN A 100 -59.72 39.00 26.06
CA GLN A 100 -58.70 39.49 25.13
C GLN A 100 -57.81 38.34 24.68
N SER A 101 -58.17 37.78 23.53
CA SER A 101 -57.29 36.96 22.71
C SER A 101 -56.02 37.75 22.43
N ILE A 102 -54.89 37.23 22.88
CA ILE A 102 -53.55 37.72 22.53
C ILE A 102 -53.45 37.69 20.99
N GLU A 103 -53.62 38.82 20.31
CA GLU A 103 -53.29 38.96 18.89
C GLU A 103 -51.75 38.86 18.74
N PRO A 104 -51.21 37.86 18.03
CA PRO A 104 -49.77 37.77 17.82
C PRO A 104 -49.32 38.76 16.73
N THR A 105 -48.12 39.33 16.92
CA THR A 105 -47.39 40.21 15.98
C THR A 105 -47.44 39.73 14.51
N PRO A 106 -47.46 40.63 13.51
CA PRO A 106 -47.86 40.32 12.12
C PRO A 106 -47.05 39.22 11.40
N TRP A 107 -45.79 38.99 11.80
CA TRP A 107 -44.92 37.99 11.16
C TRP A 107 -45.21 36.54 11.61
N HIS A 108 -45.78 36.33 12.81
CA HIS A 108 -46.17 35.00 13.30
C HIS A 108 -47.37 34.43 12.54
N LYS A 109 -48.29 35.29 12.04
CA LYS A 109 -49.49 34.85 11.31
C LYS A 109 -49.15 34.09 10.01
N SER A 110 -48.02 34.39 9.36
CA SER A 110 -47.69 33.82 8.04
C SER A 110 -47.21 32.36 8.09
N LEU A 111 -46.41 31.99 9.11
CA LEU A 111 -45.93 30.61 9.29
C LEU A 111 -46.98 29.70 9.92
N ILE A 112 -47.83 30.24 10.80
CA ILE A 112 -48.86 29.47 11.53
C ILE A 112 -50.05 29.14 10.62
N ASN A 113 -50.42 29.99 9.66
CA ASN A 113 -51.56 29.70 8.77
C ASN A 113 -51.33 28.58 7.74
N ARG A 114 -50.09 28.10 7.54
CA ARG A 114 -49.79 26.99 6.62
C ARG A 114 -49.87 25.60 7.27
N PHE A 115 -49.87 25.51 8.60
CA PHE A 115 -49.99 24.25 9.34
C PHE A 115 -51.18 24.33 10.30
N GLY A 116 -52.14 23.41 10.17
CA GLY A 116 -53.51 23.51 10.71
C GLY A 116 -53.66 24.01 12.15
N ASN A 117 -54.62 24.93 12.33
CA ASN A 117 -54.92 25.68 13.55
C ASN A 117 -55.28 24.85 14.81
N GLY A 118 -55.56 23.55 14.68
CA GLY A 118 -55.95 22.70 15.83
C GLY A 118 -54.78 22.17 16.66
N LEU A 119 -53.73 21.67 16.00
CA LEU A 119 -52.57 21.06 16.70
C LEU A 119 -51.62 22.12 17.27
N LEU A 120 -51.37 23.21 16.55
CA LEU A 120 -50.50 24.30 17.01
C LEU A 120 -51.04 25.03 18.26
N ALA A 121 -52.37 25.17 18.37
CA ALA A 121 -53.02 25.74 19.56
C ALA A 121 -52.85 24.85 20.79
N GLN A 122 -52.82 23.53 20.62
CA GLN A 122 -52.59 22.57 21.71
C GLN A 122 -51.11 22.44 22.07
N ILE A 123 -50.20 22.43 21.09
CA ILE A 123 -48.75 22.32 21.30
C ILE A 123 -48.19 23.60 21.92
N GLY A 124 -48.75 24.78 21.62
CA GLY A 124 -48.28 26.10 22.07
C GLY A 124 -46.85 26.43 21.66
N ALA A 125 -46.58 27.72 21.49
CA ALA A 125 -45.30 28.13 20.96
C ALA A 125 -44.05 27.91 21.88
N PRO A 126 -44.08 27.68 23.22
CA PRO A 126 -42.85 27.41 23.98
C PRO A 126 -42.31 26.01 23.68
N VAL A 127 -43.20 25.04 23.44
CA VAL A 127 -42.85 23.65 23.14
C VAL A 127 -42.29 23.54 21.73
N LEU A 128 -42.84 24.30 20.77
CA LEU A 128 -42.34 24.32 19.39
C LEU A 128 -40.93 24.88 19.31
N TRP A 129 -40.64 25.98 20.03
CA TRP A 129 -39.30 26.55 20.07
C TRP A 129 -38.30 25.66 20.81
N LEU A 130 -38.68 25.09 21.96
CA LEU A 130 -37.86 24.13 22.69
C LEU A 130 -37.54 22.91 21.83
N GLY A 131 -38.55 22.35 21.17
CA GLY A 131 -38.40 21.20 20.27
C GLY A 131 -37.57 21.54 19.03
N GLY A 132 -37.78 22.71 18.42
CA GLY A 132 -37.05 23.14 17.23
C GLY A 132 -35.55 23.31 17.48
N TRP A 133 -35.16 24.02 18.53
CA TRP A 133 -33.74 24.18 18.89
C TRP A 133 -33.08 22.85 19.28
N SER A 134 -33.81 22.00 20.02
CA SER A 134 -33.29 20.69 20.44
C SER A 134 -33.14 19.73 19.27
N LEU A 135 -34.10 19.72 18.32
CA LEU A 135 -34.02 18.94 17.10
C LEU A 135 -32.83 19.40 16.24
N LEU A 136 -32.66 20.72 16.06
CA LEU A 136 -31.56 21.28 15.29
C LEU A 136 -30.20 20.90 15.89
N ALA A 137 -30.06 21.02 17.22
CA ALA A 137 -28.85 20.60 17.93
C ALA A 137 -28.58 19.10 17.76
N LEU A 138 -29.59 18.25 17.94
CA LEU A 138 -29.44 16.79 17.85
C LEU A 138 -29.07 16.34 16.44
N VAL A 139 -29.77 16.83 15.42
CA VAL A 139 -29.49 16.50 14.00
C VAL A 139 -28.10 16.97 13.61
N SER A 140 -27.70 18.18 14.04
CA SER A 140 -26.36 18.71 13.77
C SER A 140 -25.27 17.82 14.35
N ILE A 141 -25.40 17.39 15.61
CA ILE A 141 -24.41 16.50 16.24
C ILE A 141 -24.35 15.16 15.52
N LEU A 142 -25.49 14.56 15.17
CA LEU A 142 -25.55 13.28 14.47
C LEU A 142 -24.93 13.34 13.07
N GLN A 143 -25.12 14.43 12.34
CA GLN A 143 -24.58 14.60 10.99
C GLN A 143 -23.05 14.73 10.97
N PHE A 144 -22.47 15.35 12.00
CA PHE A 144 -21.03 15.56 12.12
C PHE A 144 -20.34 14.58 13.06
N TRP A 145 -21.03 13.52 13.49
CA TRP A 145 -20.47 12.49 14.35
C TRP A 145 -19.54 11.55 13.57
N ASN A 146 -18.22 11.71 13.75
CA ASN A 146 -17.23 10.87 13.08
C ASN A 146 -16.07 10.49 14.02
N LEU A 147 -15.87 9.17 14.23
CA LEU A 147 -14.78 8.61 15.04
C LEU A 147 -13.51 8.29 14.21
N GLY A 148 -13.61 8.30 12.88
CA GLY A 148 -12.53 7.98 11.95
C GLY A 148 -11.73 9.18 11.45
N LEU A 149 -11.78 10.32 12.16
CA LEU A 149 -11.00 11.50 11.77
C LEU A 149 -9.48 11.23 11.93
N PRO A 150 -8.66 11.46 10.89
CA PRO A 150 -7.22 11.25 10.93
C PRO A 150 -6.53 12.32 11.77
N ALA A 151 -5.41 11.96 12.41
CA ALA A 151 -4.58 12.92 13.14
C ALA A 151 -4.04 13.99 12.16
N ALA A 152 -4.16 15.26 12.54
CA ALA A 152 -3.73 16.39 11.72
C ALA A 152 -3.14 17.48 12.61
N ALA A 153 -2.01 18.05 12.18
CA ALA A 153 -1.43 19.22 12.83
C ALA A 153 -2.29 20.45 12.51
N ILE A 154 -2.89 21.03 13.54
CA ILE A 154 -3.71 22.23 13.39
C ILE A 154 -2.84 23.39 13.85
N GLY A 155 -2.42 24.23 12.91
CA GLY A 155 -1.50 25.35 13.15
C GLY A 155 -2.11 26.45 14.03
N GLN A 156 -1.73 27.71 13.77
CA GLN A 156 -2.14 28.85 14.61
C GLN A 156 -3.66 29.02 14.78
N SER A 157 -4.46 28.53 13.84
CA SER A 157 -5.93 28.54 13.93
C SER A 157 -6.47 27.83 15.17
N ALA A 158 -5.85 26.72 15.61
CA ALA A 158 -6.27 25.99 16.81
C ALA A 158 -6.14 26.85 18.08
N SER A 159 -5.04 27.59 18.20
CA SER A 159 -4.81 28.48 19.34
C SER A 159 -5.82 29.64 19.39
N ILE A 160 -6.17 30.21 18.23
CA ILE A 160 -7.19 31.26 18.11
C ILE A 160 -8.58 30.70 18.48
N GLY A 161 -8.93 29.52 17.97
CA GLY A 161 -10.19 28.85 18.31
C GLY A 161 -10.30 28.52 19.80
N ALA A 162 -9.23 28.00 20.39
CA ALA A 162 -9.15 27.70 21.81
C ALA A 162 -9.30 28.98 22.66
N ALA A 163 -8.63 30.08 22.28
CA ALA A 163 -8.74 31.36 22.97
C ALA A 163 -10.16 31.93 22.91
N LEU A 164 -10.83 31.87 21.75
CA LEU A 164 -12.22 32.29 21.59
C LEU A 164 -13.17 31.42 22.41
N ALA A 165 -12.99 30.10 22.40
CA ALA A 165 -13.79 29.17 23.20
C ALA A 165 -13.63 29.42 24.70
N LEU A 166 -12.41 29.68 25.17
CA LEU A 166 -12.13 30.01 26.57
C LEU A 166 -12.70 31.39 26.98
N ALA A 167 -12.61 32.39 26.11
CA ALA A 167 -13.22 33.70 26.36
C ALA A 167 -14.74 33.59 26.48
N LEU A 168 -15.39 32.80 25.62
CA LEU A 168 -16.81 32.51 25.71
C LEU A 168 -17.17 31.70 26.96
N ALA A 169 -16.38 30.69 27.30
CA ALA A 169 -16.56 29.92 28.52
C ALA A 169 -16.45 30.81 29.76
N PHE A 170 -15.52 31.78 29.77
CA PHE A 170 -15.40 32.76 30.85
C PHE A 170 -16.63 33.68 30.95
N GLY A 171 -17.13 34.19 29.83
CA GLY A 171 -18.37 34.98 29.80
C GLY A 171 -19.57 34.20 30.33
N LEU A 172 -19.71 32.93 29.94
CA LEU A 172 -20.74 32.04 30.46
C LEU A 172 -20.53 31.67 31.93
N LEU A 173 -19.29 31.57 32.40
CA LEU A 173 -18.97 31.32 33.80
C LEU A 173 -19.40 32.50 34.69
N VAL A 174 -19.17 33.74 34.25
CA VAL A 174 -19.67 34.94 34.94
C VAL A 174 -21.19 34.94 34.99
N PHE A 175 -21.84 34.57 33.88
CA PHE A 175 -23.30 34.43 33.81
C PHE A 175 -23.83 33.33 34.74
N GLU A 176 -23.21 32.15 34.74
CA GLU A 176 -23.52 31.01 35.60
C GLU A 176 -23.38 31.38 37.08
N ARG A 177 -22.26 32.01 37.45
CA ARG A 177 -21.98 32.38 38.84
C ARG A 177 -22.99 33.40 39.35
N ARG A 178 -23.44 34.31 38.50
CA ARG A 178 -24.52 35.25 38.84
C ARG A 178 -25.84 34.53 39.04
N LEU A 179 -26.21 33.57 38.19
CA LEU A 179 -27.43 32.77 38.35
C LEU A 179 -27.38 31.88 39.61
N ALA A 180 -26.22 31.34 39.95
CA ALA A 180 -26.03 30.49 41.13
C ALA A 180 -26.14 31.25 42.46
N GLN A 181 -25.96 32.58 42.45
CA GLN A 181 -26.07 33.44 43.62
C GLN A 181 -27.51 33.89 43.92
N GLU A 182 -28.43 33.76 42.97
CA GLU A 182 -29.83 34.15 43.14
C GLU A 182 -30.59 33.13 44.00
N THR A 183 -31.43 33.61 44.91
CA THR A 183 -32.22 32.73 45.79
C THR A 183 -33.47 32.23 45.06
N ALA A 184 -33.86 30.97 45.27
CA ALA A 184 -35.04 30.37 44.62
C ALA A 184 -36.37 31.13 44.89
N ALA A 185 -36.45 31.91 45.96
CA ALA A 185 -37.59 32.78 46.27
C ALA A 185 -37.67 34.02 45.36
N GLN A 186 -36.53 34.51 44.86
CA GLN A 186 -36.41 35.66 43.97
C GLN A 186 -36.41 35.23 42.50
N TRP A 187 -35.69 34.15 42.17
CA TRP A 187 -35.63 33.61 40.81
C TRP A 187 -35.62 32.06 40.81
N PRO A 188 -36.78 31.41 40.68
CA PRO A 188 -36.89 29.95 40.69
C PRO A 188 -36.10 29.24 39.57
N GLU A 189 -36.06 29.82 38.37
CA GLU A 189 -35.44 29.22 37.17
C GLU A 189 -33.91 29.34 37.17
N ALA A 190 -33.32 30.22 37.98
CA ALA A 190 -31.89 30.53 37.95
C ALA A 190 -31.02 29.29 38.17
N SER A 191 -31.41 28.41 39.10
CA SER A 191 -30.68 27.18 39.42
C SER A 191 -30.66 26.15 38.28
N GLN A 192 -31.66 26.19 37.39
CA GLN A 192 -31.77 25.30 36.24
C GLN A 192 -31.03 25.87 35.02
N LEU A 193 -31.12 27.19 34.82
CA LEU A 193 -30.32 27.89 33.82
C LEU A 193 -28.82 27.79 34.11
N ALA A 194 -28.42 27.84 35.39
CA ALA A 194 -27.03 27.64 35.81
C ALA A 194 -26.50 26.23 35.47
N GLN A 195 -27.36 25.19 35.53
CA GLN A 195 -26.97 23.84 35.11
C GLN A 195 -26.73 23.77 33.59
N LEU A 196 -27.62 24.39 32.79
CA LEU A 196 -27.46 24.44 31.33
C LEU A 196 -26.25 25.27 30.90
N SER A 197 -25.92 26.34 31.61
CA SER A 197 -24.70 27.10 31.32
C SER A 197 -23.44 26.30 31.65
N ARG A 198 -23.43 25.48 32.72
CA ARG A 198 -22.31 24.54 32.99
C ARG A 198 -22.10 23.53 31.87
N MET A 199 -23.17 22.98 31.33
CA MET A 199 -23.12 22.10 30.16
C MET A 199 -22.39 22.79 28.99
N ALA A 200 -22.79 24.01 28.65
CA ALA A 200 -22.14 24.79 27.59
C ALA A 200 -20.67 25.13 27.91
N ILE A 201 -20.35 25.50 29.15
CA ILE A 201 -18.98 25.76 29.61
C ILE A 201 -18.09 24.52 29.46
N ILE A 202 -18.58 23.34 29.88
CA ILE A 202 -17.83 22.08 29.78
C ILE A 202 -17.53 21.75 28.32
N CYS A 203 -18.53 21.90 27.43
CA CYS A 203 -18.31 21.70 26.00
C CYS A 203 -17.25 22.65 25.44
N LEU A 204 -17.28 23.93 25.79
CA LEU A 204 -16.31 24.94 25.33
C LEU A 204 -14.90 24.68 25.86
N VAL A 205 -14.75 24.36 27.15
CA VAL A 205 -13.44 24.11 27.79
C VAL A 205 -12.81 22.82 27.25
N LEU A 206 -13.58 21.73 27.18
CA LEU A 206 -13.05 20.47 26.65
C LEU A 206 -12.73 20.58 25.15
N SER A 207 -13.52 21.35 24.39
CA SER A 207 -13.19 21.66 22.99
C SER A 207 -11.92 22.48 22.85
N ALA A 208 -11.67 23.45 23.73
CA ALA A 208 -10.43 24.22 23.76
C ALA A 208 -9.21 23.33 24.07
N ILE A 209 -9.34 22.40 25.02
CA ILE A 209 -8.29 21.41 25.33
C ILE A 209 -8.03 20.53 24.10
N CYS A 210 -9.08 20.04 23.42
CA CYS A 210 -8.90 19.21 22.22
C CYS A 210 -8.17 19.97 21.10
N LEU A 211 -8.46 21.26 20.91
CA LEU A 211 -7.77 22.09 19.93
C LEU A 211 -6.29 22.33 20.30
N LEU A 212 -5.97 22.55 21.58
CA LEU A 212 -4.60 22.79 22.03
C LEU A 212 -3.68 21.56 21.95
N PHE A 213 -4.24 20.36 22.08
CA PHE A 213 -3.50 19.11 22.05
C PHE A 213 -3.59 18.34 20.72
N ALA A 214 -4.27 18.89 19.71
CA ALA A 214 -4.35 18.29 18.39
C ALA A 214 -2.97 18.34 17.68
N ASN A 215 -2.40 17.18 17.38
CA ASN A 215 -1.13 17.04 16.68
C ASN A 215 -1.20 15.93 15.62
N ALA A 216 -0.13 15.77 14.83
CA ALA A 216 -0.08 14.79 13.74
C ALA A 216 0.07 13.33 14.21
N GLU A 217 0.45 13.10 15.46
CA GLU A 217 0.78 11.76 15.98
C GLU A 217 -0.32 11.18 16.89
N SER A 218 -1.24 12.02 17.35
CA SER A 218 -2.21 11.67 18.40
C SER A 218 -3.65 11.81 17.94
N VAL A 219 -4.39 10.71 18.03
CA VAL A 219 -5.82 10.63 17.69
C VAL A 219 -6.76 10.90 18.88
N TRP A 220 -6.25 10.94 20.11
CA TRP A 220 -7.10 11.09 21.30
C TRP A 220 -7.87 12.44 21.36
N PRO A 221 -7.30 13.60 20.96
CA PRO A 221 -8.01 14.87 21.03
C PRO A 221 -9.21 14.90 20.07
N LEU A 222 -9.08 14.25 18.92
CA LEU A 222 -10.13 14.14 17.91
C LEU A 222 -11.27 13.24 18.40
N ARG A 223 -10.93 12.08 18.97
CA ARG A 223 -11.93 11.18 19.56
C ARG A 223 -12.67 11.85 20.72
N LEU A 224 -11.94 12.54 21.60
CA LEU A 224 -12.53 13.28 22.70
C LEU A 224 -13.45 14.42 22.19
N ALA A 225 -13.02 15.17 21.16
CA ALA A 225 -13.82 16.21 20.52
C ALA A 225 -15.18 15.67 20.03
N THR A 226 -15.19 14.50 19.39
CA THR A 226 -16.43 13.83 18.97
C THR A 226 -17.27 13.39 20.18
N PHE A 227 -16.66 12.74 21.18
CA PHE A 227 -17.37 12.26 22.37
C PHE A 227 -18.04 13.35 23.21
N ILE A 228 -17.46 14.56 23.27
CA ILE A 228 -18.06 15.70 23.97
C ILE A 228 -19.46 16.01 23.44
N GLY A 229 -19.73 15.75 22.16
CA GLY A 229 -21.05 15.92 21.53
C GLY A 229 -22.17 15.09 22.15
N LEU A 230 -21.88 13.99 22.86
CA LEU A 230 -22.90 13.20 23.55
C LEU A 230 -23.63 13.98 24.63
N LEU A 231 -22.91 14.86 25.32
CA LEU A 231 -23.45 15.62 26.45
C LEU A 231 -24.57 16.57 26.00
N PRO A 232 -24.41 17.45 24.99
CA PRO A 232 -25.50 18.23 24.44
C PRO A 232 -26.53 17.36 23.70
N ALA A 233 -26.15 16.28 23.01
CA ALA A 233 -27.11 15.39 22.34
C ALA A 233 -28.10 14.74 23.33
N LEU A 234 -27.60 14.30 24.48
CA LEU A 234 -28.41 13.72 25.55
C LEU A 234 -29.39 14.75 26.16
N VAL A 235 -28.93 15.99 26.38
CA VAL A 235 -29.80 17.08 26.85
C VAL A 235 -30.85 17.44 25.80
N ALA A 236 -30.49 17.48 24.51
CA ALA A 236 -31.41 17.70 23.41
C ALA A 236 -32.51 16.63 23.35
N LEU A 237 -32.12 15.36 23.49
CA LEU A 237 -33.05 14.24 23.53
C LEU A 237 -34.01 14.34 24.72
N GLU A 238 -33.51 14.76 25.89
CA GLU A 238 -34.35 15.02 27.06
C GLU A 238 -35.37 16.14 26.81
N PHE A 239 -34.95 17.25 26.20
CA PHE A 239 -35.84 18.36 25.84
C PHE A 239 -36.89 17.97 24.81
N LEU A 240 -36.53 17.17 23.80
CA LEU A 240 -37.49 16.62 22.82
C LEU A 240 -38.53 15.72 23.50
N LEU A 241 -38.08 14.82 24.36
CA LEU A 241 -38.96 13.92 25.11
C LEU A 241 -39.88 14.70 26.05
N ARG A 242 -39.38 15.74 26.72
CA ARG A 242 -40.19 16.66 27.53
C ARG A 242 -41.19 17.45 26.68
N GLY A 243 -40.79 17.90 25.49
CA GLY A 243 -41.66 18.56 24.54
C GLY A 243 -42.85 17.66 24.16
N VAL A 244 -42.58 16.40 23.83
CA VAL A 244 -43.63 15.40 23.53
C VAL A 244 -44.52 15.13 24.74
N LEU A 245 -43.94 14.92 25.92
CA LEU A 245 -44.72 14.65 27.13
C LEU A 245 -45.59 15.83 27.57
N SER A 246 -45.18 17.06 27.27
CA SER A 246 -45.96 18.26 27.56
C SER A 246 -47.28 18.33 26.78
N LEU A 247 -47.41 17.59 25.67
CA LEU A 247 -48.65 17.48 24.89
C LEU A 247 -49.75 16.74 25.66
N PHE A 248 -49.36 15.89 26.61
CA PHE A 248 -50.29 15.09 27.42
C PHE A 248 -50.62 15.75 28.76
N SER A 249 -50.06 16.93 29.05
CA SER A 249 -50.34 17.68 30.29
C SER A 249 -51.38 18.77 30.04
N PRO A 250 -52.48 18.84 30.82
CA PRO A 250 -53.47 19.90 30.66
C PRO A 250 -52.85 21.27 30.97
N ARG A 251 -53.09 22.25 30.08
CA ARG A 251 -52.65 23.63 30.27
C ARG A 251 -53.74 24.44 30.95
N GLN A 252 -53.47 24.88 32.17
CA GLN A 252 -54.33 25.80 32.88
C GLN A 252 -53.71 27.19 32.80
N PRO A 253 -54.29 28.15 32.05
CA PRO A 253 -53.71 29.48 31.86
C PRO A 253 -53.64 30.30 33.17
N ARG A 254 -54.31 29.83 34.22
CA ARG A 254 -54.39 30.45 35.56
C ARG A 254 -53.33 29.95 36.54
N LEU A 255 -52.64 28.85 36.24
CA LEU A 255 -51.54 28.33 37.06
C LEU A 255 -50.20 28.79 36.53
N GLU A 256 -49.28 29.09 37.43
CA GLU A 256 -47.89 29.43 37.10
C GLU A 256 -47.23 28.33 36.21
N PRO A 257 -46.79 28.65 34.98
CA PRO A 257 -46.21 27.67 34.07
C PRO A 257 -44.87 27.16 34.60
N ARG A 258 -44.64 25.84 34.52
CA ARG A 258 -43.35 25.24 34.90
C ARG A 258 -42.31 25.48 33.81
N LEU A 259 -41.05 25.67 34.19
CA LEU A 259 -39.95 25.65 33.23
C LEU A 259 -39.93 24.29 32.52
N MET A 260 -40.03 24.30 31.19
CA MET A 260 -40.05 23.08 30.38
C MET A 260 -38.62 22.57 30.12
N ALA A 261 -37.68 23.49 29.94
CA ALA A 261 -36.27 23.23 29.68
C ALA A 261 -35.47 22.88 30.95
N GLN A 262 -35.98 21.97 31.78
CA GLN A 262 -35.16 21.39 32.87
C GLN A 262 -34.45 20.16 32.30
N SER A 263 -33.21 19.91 32.72
CA SER A 263 -32.49 18.70 32.30
C SER A 263 -31.91 17.98 33.50
N PHE A 264 -32.26 16.71 33.62
CA PHE A 264 -31.67 15.77 34.56
C PHE A 264 -30.16 15.65 34.30
N ILE A 265 -29.78 15.53 33.02
CA ILE A 265 -28.40 15.31 32.57
C ILE A 265 -27.53 16.53 32.88
N ALA A 266 -28.03 17.74 32.61
CA ALA A 266 -27.36 18.97 33.06
C ALA A 266 -27.31 19.07 34.59
N GLY A 267 -28.29 18.50 35.29
CA GLY A 267 -28.32 18.45 36.75
C GLY A 267 -27.27 17.55 37.39
N LEU A 268 -26.80 16.52 36.67
CA LEU A 268 -25.69 15.66 37.11
C LEU A 268 -24.35 16.41 37.15
N LEU A 269 -24.23 17.54 36.45
CA LEU A 269 -23.02 18.38 36.37
C LEU A 269 -22.85 19.32 37.59
N ARG A 270 -23.67 19.16 38.64
CA ARG A 270 -23.51 19.91 39.89
C ARG A 270 -22.32 19.36 40.69
N TRP A 271 -21.47 20.26 41.18
CA TRP A 271 -20.42 19.93 42.14
C TRP A 271 -20.89 20.23 43.57
N PRO A 272 -20.77 19.29 44.53
CA PRO A 272 -20.27 17.92 44.39
C PRO A 272 -21.24 17.01 43.61
N PRO A 273 -20.75 16.01 42.85
CA PRO A 273 -21.59 15.13 42.05
C PRO A 273 -22.51 14.30 42.95
N GLN A 274 -23.81 14.47 42.80
CA GLN A 274 -24.83 13.76 43.56
C GLN A 274 -25.84 13.06 42.65
N PRO A 275 -25.39 12.15 41.74
CA PRO A 275 -26.25 11.54 40.73
C PRO A 275 -27.41 10.75 41.33
N LEU A 276 -27.15 10.05 42.44
CA LEU A 276 -28.16 9.28 43.17
C LEU A 276 -29.22 10.17 43.83
N LEU A 277 -28.82 11.31 44.40
CA LEU A 277 -29.77 12.26 44.98
C LEU A 277 -30.57 12.95 43.87
N ALA A 278 -29.95 13.32 42.75
CA ALA A 278 -30.66 13.89 41.61
C ALA A 278 -31.71 12.90 41.06
N LEU A 279 -31.33 11.63 40.88
CA LEU A 279 -32.24 10.57 40.42
C LEU A 279 -33.37 10.33 41.43
N GLN A 280 -33.04 10.31 42.72
CA GLN A 280 -34.01 10.16 43.79
C GLN A 280 -34.99 11.32 43.86
N HIS A 281 -34.53 12.58 43.71
CA HIS A 281 -35.40 13.74 43.68
C HIS A 281 -36.31 13.71 42.44
N GLU A 282 -35.80 13.29 41.29
CA GLU A 282 -36.60 13.18 40.06
C GLU A 282 -37.66 12.06 40.18
N LEU A 283 -37.27 10.88 40.67
CA LEU A 283 -38.19 9.75 40.87
C LEU A 283 -39.24 10.03 41.96
N HIS A 284 -38.85 10.73 43.03
CA HIS A 284 -39.79 11.15 44.08
C HIS A 284 -40.75 12.23 43.58
N ASN A 285 -40.24 13.30 42.96
CA ASN A 285 -41.08 14.41 42.50
C ASN A 285 -42.03 14.02 41.36
N ARG A 286 -41.68 13.01 40.56
CA ARG A 286 -42.43 12.64 39.35
C ARG A 286 -43.27 11.38 39.51
N PHE A 287 -42.79 10.37 40.23
CA PHE A 287 -43.45 9.08 40.39
C PHE A 287 -43.85 8.79 41.85
N GLY A 288 -43.50 9.65 42.80
CA GLY A 288 -43.77 9.43 44.24
C GLY A 288 -42.94 8.30 44.85
N ILE A 289 -41.95 7.77 44.14
CA ILE A 289 -41.16 6.61 44.58
C ILE A 289 -40.06 7.10 45.53
N ASP A 290 -40.17 6.75 46.81
CA ASP A 290 -39.14 7.08 47.81
C ASP A 290 -38.03 6.01 47.85
N LEU A 291 -36.97 6.22 47.07
CA LEU A 291 -35.81 5.34 47.04
C LEU A 291 -34.86 5.51 48.25
N ARG A 292 -35.16 6.42 49.21
CA ARG A 292 -34.28 6.67 50.38
C ARG A 292 -34.10 5.45 51.27
N GLN A 293 -35.03 4.51 51.23
CA GLN A 293 -35.05 3.32 52.09
C GLN A 293 -34.32 2.11 51.49
N ILE A 294 -33.81 2.20 50.26
CA ILE A 294 -33.20 1.07 49.57
C ILE A 294 -31.69 1.03 49.83
N TRP A 295 -31.29 0.12 50.73
CA TRP A 295 -29.88 -0.13 51.11
C TRP A 295 -28.94 -0.42 49.93
N ALA A 296 -29.47 -0.95 48.82
CA ALA A 296 -28.70 -1.32 47.62
C ALA A 296 -27.93 -0.12 47.00
N PHE A 297 -28.49 1.08 47.01
CA PHE A 297 -27.81 2.26 46.43
C PHE A 297 -26.63 2.73 47.28
N THR A 298 -26.72 2.59 48.60
CA THR A 298 -25.62 2.91 49.52
C THR A 298 -24.50 1.88 49.42
N TYR A 299 -24.85 0.60 49.24
CA TYR A 299 -23.89 -0.47 48.98
C TYR A 299 -23.19 -0.27 47.63
N MET A 300 -23.91 0.01 46.54
CA MET A 300 -23.30 0.31 45.23
C MET A 300 -22.32 1.48 45.30
N ARG A 301 -22.65 2.58 46.00
CA ARG A 301 -21.72 3.71 46.17
C ARG A 301 -20.43 3.31 46.90
N ARG A 302 -20.52 2.44 47.90
CA ARG A 302 -19.37 1.97 48.69
C ARG A 302 -18.53 0.93 47.95
N ALA A 303 -19.18 0.06 47.16
CA ALA A 303 -18.53 -1.02 46.42
C ALA A 303 -17.98 -0.58 45.06
N PHE A 304 -18.51 0.49 44.45
CA PHE A 304 -18.10 0.96 43.13
C PHE A 304 -16.60 1.28 43.06
N PHE A 305 -16.09 2.09 43.97
CA PHE A 305 -14.68 2.48 43.97
C PHE A 305 -13.70 1.31 44.18
N PRO A 306 -13.89 0.40 45.16
CA PRO A 306 -12.98 -0.74 45.30
C PRO A 306 -13.09 -1.72 44.12
N VAL A 307 -14.29 -1.97 43.59
CA VAL A 307 -14.45 -2.82 42.40
C VAL A 307 -13.78 -2.20 41.18
N LEU A 308 -13.96 -0.89 40.96
CA LEU A 308 -13.30 -0.16 39.88
C LEU A 308 -11.78 -0.23 40.02
N LEU A 309 -11.25 -0.07 41.23
CA LEU A 309 -9.81 -0.16 41.50
C LEU A 309 -9.29 -1.56 41.20
N VAL A 310 -10.01 -2.62 41.60
CA VAL A 310 -9.63 -4.00 41.28
C VAL A 310 -9.66 -4.25 39.77
N VAL A 311 -10.71 -3.79 39.06
CA VAL A 311 -10.80 -3.93 37.60
C VAL A 311 -9.66 -3.20 36.90
N LEU A 312 -9.33 -1.98 37.34
CA LEU A 312 -8.20 -1.22 36.81
C LEU A 312 -6.86 -1.89 37.12
N ALA A 313 -6.69 -2.45 38.31
CA ALA A 313 -5.47 -3.17 38.70
C ALA A 313 -5.30 -4.47 37.88
N VAL A 314 -6.38 -5.22 37.64
CA VAL A 314 -6.36 -6.41 36.78
C VAL A 314 -6.09 -6.02 35.34
N GLY A 315 -6.75 -4.98 34.83
CA GLY A 315 -6.50 -4.46 33.49
C GLY A 315 -5.05 -4.00 33.32
N TRP A 316 -4.49 -3.33 34.33
CA TRP A 316 -3.08 -2.93 34.37
C TRP A 316 -2.16 -4.16 34.38
N ALA A 317 -2.40 -5.15 35.23
CA ALA A 317 -1.61 -6.38 35.27
C ALA A 317 -1.63 -7.15 33.93
N LEU A 318 -2.78 -7.21 33.26
CA LEU A 318 -2.93 -7.85 31.95
C LEU A 318 -2.11 -7.15 30.86
N THR A 319 -1.74 -5.87 31.02
CA THR A 319 -0.83 -5.20 30.06
C THR A 319 0.58 -5.80 30.03
N GLY A 320 0.96 -6.60 31.04
CA GLY A 320 2.23 -7.32 31.07
C GLY A 320 2.20 -8.66 30.32
N VAL A 321 1.04 -9.12 29.85
CA VAL A 321 0.92 -10.36 29.07
C VAL A 321 1.10 -10.03 27.59
N HIS A 322 2.10 -10.65 26.97
CA HIS A 322 2.46 -10.42 25.58
C HIS A 322 2.48 -11.73 24.79
N GLU A 323 1.93 -11.69 23.59
CA GLU A 323 1.99 -12.78 22.63
C GLU A 323 3.05 -12.47 21.57
N VAL A 324 4.01 -13.38 21.41
CA VAL A 324 5.05 -13.30 20.39
C VAL A 324 4.70 -14.29 19.27
N PRO A 325 4.64 -13.84 18.00
CA PRO A 325 4.24 -14.70 16.88
C PRO A 325 5.29 -15.78 16.59
N LEU A 326 4.87 -16.87 15.92
CA LEU A 326 5.74 -17.98 15.49
C LEU A 326 6.95 -17.54 14.66
N GLN A 327 6.80 -16.47 13.90
CA GLN A 327 7.81 -15.92 12.99
C GLN A 327 8.54 -14.70 13.59
N GLY A 328 8.42 -14.50 14.91
CA GLY A 328 9.01 -13.37 15.61
C GLY A 328 9.69 -13.74 16.92
N ARG A 329 10.37 -12.75 17.49
CA ARG A 329 11.00 -12.71 18.80
C ARG A 329 10.55 -11.46 19.52
N GLY A 330 10.34 -11.53 20.82
CA GLY A 330 9.99 -10.38 21.64
C GLY A 330 11.19 -9.93 22.46
N ILE A 331 11.79 -8.78 22.18
CA ILE A 331 12.81 -8.20 23.06
C ILE A 331 12.10 -7.60 24.28
N TYR A 332 12.31 -8.20 25.44
CA TYR A 332 11.74 -7.72 26.70
C TYR A 332 12.61 -6.62 27.31
N GLU A 333 12.03 -5.43 27.39
CA GLU A 333 12.56 -4.26 28.06
C GLU A 333 11.99 -4.14 29.48
N ARG A 334 12.87 -3.91 30.44
CA ARG A 334 12.50 -3.53 31.82
C ARG A 334 13.06 -2.16 32.13
N PHE A 335 12.19 -1.20 32.44
CA PHE A 335 12.56 0.22 32.60
C PHE A 335 13.40 0.76 31.42
N GLY A 336 13.10 0.31 30.19
CA GLY A 336 13.82 0.72 28.97
C GLY A 336 15.18 0.06 28.75
N LYS A 337 15.58 -0.92 29.56
CA LYS A 337 16.78 -1.74 29.31
C LYS A 337 16.38 -3.12 28.77
N PRO A 338 16.97 -3.61 27.66
CA PRO A 338 16.75 -4.98 27.21
C PRO A 338 17.33 -5.96 28.22
N VAL A 339 16.53 -6.92 28.66
CA VAL A 339 16.94 -7.95 29.65
C VAL A 339 16.96 -9.33 29.02
N GLU A 340 15.93 -9.68 28.24
CA GLU A 340 15.72 -11.02 27.71
C GLU A 340 15.07 -10.96 26.33
N VAL A 341 15.30 -11.98 25.51
CA VAL A 341 14.64 -12.14 24.21
C VAL A 341 13.71 -13.36 24.30
N PHE A 342 12.41 -13.09 24.20
CA PHE A 342 11.38 -14.11 24.21
C PHE A 342 11.25 -14.78 22.85
N GLY A 343 11.21 -16.10 22.85
CA GLY A 343 10.82 -16.89 21.68
C GLY A 343 9.31 -16.83 21.41
N PRO A 344 8.82 -17.54 20.38
CA PRO A 344 7.39 -17.59 20.08
C PRO A 344 6.54 -18.14 21.23
N GLY A 345 5.39 -17.52 21.48
CA GLY A 345 4.44 -17.95 22.51
C GLY A 345 3.94 -16.83 23.41
N LEU A 346 3.24 -17.22 24.47
CA LEU A 346 2.72 -16.33 25.50
C LEU A 346 3.75 -16.11 26.60
N HIS A 347 4.09 -14.86 26.85
CA HIS A 347 5.03 -14.44 27.89
C HIS A 347 4.40 -13.42 28.82
N ALA A 348 4.86 -13.40 30.06
CA ALA A 348 4.41 -12.45 31.06
C ALA A 348 5.61 -11.63 31.57
N GLY A 349 5.46 -10.32 31.57
CA GLY A 349 6.41 -9.36 32.10
C GLY A 349 5.74 -8.38 33.05
N LEU A 350 6.52 -7.38 33.46
CA LEU A 350 5.97 -6.26 34.22
C LEU A 350 4.96 -5.46 33.39
N PRO A 351 3.86 -5.00 34.00
CA PRO A 351 2.85 -4.21 33.31
C PRO A 351 3.41 -2.86 32.85
N TRP A 352 2.82 -2.31 31.79
CA TRP A 352 3.22 -1.00 31.26
C TRP A 352 3.04 0.09 32.33
N PRO A 353 3.98 1.03 32.52
CA PRO A 353 5.16 1.33 31.72
C PRO A 353 6.47 0.70 32.23
N LEU A 354 6.39 -0.23 33.21
CA LEU A 354 7.57 -0.82 33.85
C LEU A 354 8.25 -1.87 32.95
N GLY A 355 7.47 -2.53 32.11
CA GLY A 355 7.93 -3.48 31.09
C GLY A 355 7.32 -3.18 29.72
N ARG A 356 8.05 -3.55 28.67
CA ARG A 356 7.60 -3.52 27.28
C ARG A 356 8.22 -4.67 26.51
N VAL A 357 7.51 -5.21 25.52
CA VAL A 357 8.07 -6.17 24.56
C VAL A 357 8.10 -5.52 23.18
N LEU A 358 9.28 -5.50 22.54
CA LEU A 358 9.45 -5.10 21.14
C LEU A 358 9.46 -6.36 20.27
N ASN A 359 8.53 -6.45 19.33
CA ASN A 359 8.49 -7.57 18.40
C ASN A 359 9.49 -7.33 17.26
N VAL A 360 10.33 -8.32 17.03
CA VAL A 360 11.35 -8.40 15.98
C VAL A 360 11.10 -9.65 15.17
N GLU A 361 11.34 -9.60 13.88
CA GLU A 361 11.16 -10.75 13.00
C GLU A 361 12.23 -11.83 13.25
N ASN A 362 11.87 -13.08 13.01
CA ASN A 362 12.75 -14.23 13.21
C ASN A 362 12.73 -15.12 11.98
N GLY A 363 13.77 -15.03 11.16
CA GLY A 363 13.91 -15.86 9.96
C GLY A 363 13.04 -15.46 8.78
N VAL A 364 12.38 -14.29 8.83
CA VAL A 364 11.70 -13.70 7.67
C VAL A 364 12.75 -13.22 6.68
N VAL A 365 12.58 -13.61 5.42
CA VAL A 365 13.49 -13.26 4.33
C VAL A 365 12.92 -12.06 3.58
N HIS A 366 13.75 -11.03 3.43
CA HIS A 366 13.43 -9.81 2.71
C HIS A 366 14.27 -9.70 1.46
N GLU A 367 13.68 -9.06 0.45
CA GLU A 367 14.35 -8.72 -0.79
C GLU A 367 14.45 -7.21 -0.91
N LEU A 368 15.65 -6.70 -1.16
CA LEU A 368 15.94 -5.27 -1.25
C LEU A 368 16.66 -4.95 -2.54
N ALA A 369 16.04 -4.14 -3.40
CA ALA A 369 16.70 -3.55 -4.55
C ALA A 369 17.57 -2.35 -4.11
N THR A 370 18.64 -2.08 -4.86
CA THR A 370 19.59 -0.99 -4.52
C THR A 370 19.05 0.41 -4.85
N SER A 371 18.05 0.56 -5.73
CA SER A 371 17.49 1.87 -6.15
C SER A 371 16.33 2.39 -5.27
N VAL A 372 16.26 3.72 -5.11
CA VAL A 372 15.39 4.46 -4.17
C VAL A 372 13.99 4.73 -4.75
N SER A 373 13.45 3.86 -5.62
CA SER A 373 12.06 4.05 -6.00
C SER A 373 11.20 3.80 -4.77
N GLU A 374 10.55 4.87 -4.27
CA GLU A 374 9.45 4.79 -3.30
C GLU A 374 8.62 3.58 -3.71
N ALA A 375 8.47 2.63 -2.78
CA ALA A 375 7.66 1.45 -3.00
C ALA A 375 6.23 1.92 -3.26
N ALA A 376 5.92 2.26 -4.51
CA ALA A 376 4.58 2.24 -5.01
C ALA A 376 4.11 0.83 -4.72
N THR A 377 3.12 0.71 -3.83
CA THR A 377 2.44 -0.54 -3.55
C THR A 377 2.25 -1.26 -4.88
N PRO A 378 2.79 -2.48 -5.06
CA PRO A 378 2.68 -3.17 -6.33
C PRO A 378 1.18 -3.32 -6.61
N GLU A 379 0.67 -2.53 -7.56
CA GLU A 379 -0.67 -2.74 -8.07
C GLU A 379 -0.66 -4.16 -8.64
N LEU A 380 -1.44 -5.04 -8.02
CA LEU A 380 -1.61 -6.40 -8.50
C LEU A 380 -2.19 -6.31 -9.91
N ALA A 381 -1.33 -6.48 -10.91
CA ALA A 381 -1.75 -6.49 -12.29
C ALA A 381 -2.77 -7.62 -12.51
N ALA A 382 -3.82 -7.34 -13.27
CA ALA A 382 -4.79 -8.37 -13.64
C ALA A 382 -4.07 -9.52 -14.35
N ALA A 383 -4.42 -10.77 -14.02
CA ALA A 383 -3.76 -11.97 -14.58
C ALA A 383 -3.82 -12.05 -16.12
N GLU A 384 -4.84 -11.42 -16.72
CA GLU A 384 -5.06 -11.33 -18.18
C GLU A 384 -4.69 -9.94 -18.76
N GLY A 385 -3.98 -9.11 -17.99
CA GLY A 385 -3.54 -7.79 -18.40
C GLY A 385 -2.24 -7.82 -19.23
N PRO A 386 -1.83 -6.68 -19.82
CA PRO A 386 -0.50 -6.56 -20.40
C PRO A 386 0.56 -6.83 -19.33
N ALA A 387 1.68 -7.45 -19.74
CA ALA A 387 2.78 -7.74 -18.84
C ALA A 387 3.22 -6.47 -18.10
N PRO A 388 3.50 -6.55 -16.78
CA PRO A 388 3.96 -5.40 -16.01
C PRO A 388 5.20 -4.77 -16.65
N LEU A 389 5.28 -3.44 -16.65
CA LEU A 389 6.46 -2.73 -17.19
C LEU A 389 7.75 -3.12 -16.47
N ILE A 390 7.66 -3.54 -15.20
CA ILE A 390 8.77 -4.03 -14.37
C ILE A 390 9.37 -5.34 -14.93
N ALA A 391 8.60 -6.12 -15.70
CA ALA A 391 9.06 -7.38 -16.30
C ALA A 391 9.76 -7.19 -17.65
N ASN A 392 9.69 -5.99 -18.26
CA ASN A 392 10.49 -5.70 -19.44
C ASN A 392 11.98 -5.69 -19.04
N ARG A 393 12.84 -6.37 -19.79
CA ARG A 393 14.30 -6.42 -19.57
C ARG A 393 15.10 -5.99 -20.79
N LEU A 394 14.44 -5.29 -21.73
CA LEU A 394 15.08 -4.82 -22.95
C LEU A 394 15.94 -3.59 -22.66
N TRP A 395 17.15 -3.56 -23.22
CA TRP A 395 18.13 -2.50 -22.96
C TRP A 395 17.71 -1.11 -23.45
N ASP A 396 16.68 -1.01 -24.30
CA ASP A 396 16.18 0.25 -24.86
C ASP A 396 15.20 0.99 -23.92
N ALA A 397 14.80 0.37 -22.81
CA ALA A 397 13.97 0.95 -21.77
C ALA A 397 14.77 1.19 -20.49
N SER A 398 14.40 2.23 -19.73
CA SER A 398 14.92 2.43 -18.37
C SER A 398 14.08 1.63 -17.38
N HIS A 399 14.70 0.80 -16.54
CA HIS A 399 14.00 0.03 -15.53
C HIS A 399 13.94 0.81 -14.21
N VAL A 400 12.84 0.66 -13.45
CA VAL A 400 12.58 1.39 -12.19
C VAL A 400 13.61 1.05 -11.10
N ASN A 401 14.19 -0.15 -11.20
CA ASN A 401 15.19 -0.65 -10.27
C ASN A 401 16.63 -0.35 -10.69
N ASP A 402 16.84 0.24 -11.88
CA ASP A 402 18.16 0.52 -12.40
C ASP A 402 18.86 1.60 -11.57
N LYS A 403 20.10 1.31 -11.19
CA LYS A 403 21.03 2.29 -10.65
C LYS A 403 22.17 2.50 -11.62
N SER A 404 22.37 3.74 -12.06
CA SER A 404 23.52 4.12 -12.87
C SER A 404 24.78 4.13 -12.00
N GLN A 405 25.82 3.44 -12.45
CA GLN A 405 27.14 3.41 -11.84
C GLN A 405 28.21 3.76 -12.86
N VAL A 406 29.32 4.30 -12.36
CA VAL A 406 30.49 4.63 -13.17
C VAL A 406 31.45 3.46 -13.14
N ILE A 407 31.94 3.08 -14.32
CA ILE A 407 32.91 1.99 -14.52
C ILE A 407 34.16 2.51 -15.21
N ALA A 408 35.27 1.80 -15.03
CA ALA A 408 36.49 2.08 -15.77
C ALA A 408 36.31 1.70 -17.25
N SER A 409 36.93 2.47 -18.13
CA SER A 409 37.01 2.16 -19.56
C SER A 409 38.45 2.19 -20.00
N SER A 410 38.86 1.15 -20.73
CA SER A 410 40.16 1.08 -21.40
C SER A 410 39.94 0.90 -22.89
N SER A 411 40.52 1.78 -23.70
CA SER A 411 40.55 1.63 -25.16
C SER A 411 41.96 1.92 -25.67
N GLY A 412 42.73 0.85 -25.91
CA GLY A 412 44.17 0.96 -26.20
C GLY A 412 44.93 1.59 -25.03
N ASP A 413 45.70 2.64 -25.29
CA ASP A 413 46.47 3.38 -24.26
C ASP A 413 45.64 4.46 -23.53
N LYS A 414 44.34 4.61 -23.83
CA LYS A 414 43.49 5.65 -23.23
C LYS A 414 42.60 5.09 -22.13
N GLN A 415 42.74 5.66 -20.94
CA GLN A 415 41.83 5.43 -19.81
C GLN A 415 40.69 6.44 -19.83
N GLY A 416 39.49 5.99 -19.47
CA GLY A 416 38.31 6.84 -19.35
C GLY A 416 37.27 6.22 -18.43
N PHE A 417 36.08 6.82 -18.41
CA PHE A 417 34.95 6.35 -17.62
C PHE A 417 33.75 6.10 -18.52
N GLN A 418 32.98 5.06 -18.21
CA GLN A 418 31.69 4.78 -18.83
C GLN A 418 30.62 4.70 -17.74
N ILE A 419 29.36 4.79 -18.15
CA ILE A 419 28.21 4.65 -17.26
C ILE A 419 27.45 3.41 -17.67
N VAL A 420 27.10 2.58 -16.69
CA VAL A 420 26.25 1.40 -16.85
C VAL A 420 25.09 1.48 -15.87
N ASN A 421 23.93 1.00 -16.30
CA ASN A 421 22.81 0.75 -15.42
C ASN A 421 22.89 -0.69 -14.91
N MET A 422 22.65 -0.88 -13.62
CA MET A 422 22.57 -2.20 -13.01
C MET A 422 21.38 -2.34 -12.10
N ASP A 423 20.85 -3.55 -12.05
CA ASP A 423 19.89 -3.98 -11.04
C ASP A 423 20.54 -5.06 -10.17
N VAL A 424 20.79 -4.69 -8.91
CA VAL A 424 21.36 -5.56 -7.89
C VAL A 424 20.39 -5.65 -6.72
N ARG A 425 20.06 -6.89 -6.36
CA ARG A 425 19.11 -7.23 -5.31
C ARG A 425 19.82 -8.00 -4.21
N PHE A 426 19.52 -7.61 -2.97
CA PHE A 426 20.04 -8.23 -1.76
C PHE A 426 18.91 -8.98 -1.07
N VAL A 427 19.10 -10.28 -0.89
CA VAL A 427 18.23 -11.12 -0.09
C VAL A 427 18.83 -11.18 1.30
N TYR A 428 18.11 -10.70 2.30
CA TYR A 428 18.61 -10.58 3.67
C TYR A 428 17.58 -11.04 4.69
N ARG A 429 18.05 -11.29 5.91
CA ARG A 429 17.22 -11.49 7.10
C ARG A 429 17.90 -10.91 8.33
N ILE A 430 17.13 -10.72 9.40
CA ILE A 430 17.71 -10.54 10.73
C ILE A 430 18.29 -11.89 11.18
N GLY A 431 19.50 -11.89 11.72
CA GLY A 431 20.21 -13.09 12.14
C GLY A 431 19.40 -13.91 13.17
N LEU A 432 19.62 -15.22 13.17
CA LEU A 432 18.86 -16.17 14.00
C LEU A 432 19.31 -16.20 15.48
N THR A 433 20.15 -15.27 15.93
CA THR A 433 20.65 -15.23 17.31
C THR A 433 19.99 -14.09 18.08
N ASP A 434 19.89 -14.23 19.40
CA ASP A 434 19.29 -13.19 20.23
C ASP A 434 20.11 -11.89 20.19
N GLN A 435 21.43 -12.02 20.07
CA GLN A 435 22.32 -10.87 19.86
C GLN A 435 22.01 -10.14 18.56
N ALA A 436 21.75 -10.86 17.46
CA ALA A 436 21.40 -10.25 16.18
C ALA A 436 20.07 -9.48 16.27
N ALA A 437 19.06 -10.01 16.96
CA ALA A 437 17.80 -9.32 17.18
C ALA A 437 17.98 -8.01 17.98
N LEU A 438 18.81 -8.04 19.03
CA LEU A 438 19.16 -6.84 19.81
C LEU A 438 19.91 -5.81 18.96
N ALA A 439 20.96 -6.25 18.25
CA ALA A 439 21.76 -5.43 17.36
C ALA A 439 20.90 -4.74 16.28
N ALA A 440 20.03 -5.50 15.62
CA ALA A 440 19.10 -4.99 14.61
C ALA A 440 18.14 -3.93 15.14
N THR A 441 17.72 -4.04 16.40
CA THR A 441 16.75 -3.12 17.02
C THR A 441 17.39 -1.85 17.60
N TYR A 442 18.58 -1.97 18.19
CA TYR A 442 19.20 -0.87 18.94
C TYR A 442 20.34 -0.18 18.19
N ASN A 443 21.02 -0.86 17.26
CA ASN A 443 22.14 -0.27 16.50
C ASN A 443 21.69 0.31 15.16
N SER A 444 20.47 -0.03 14.70
CA SER A 444 19.94 0.41 13.41
C SER A 444 18.53 1.00 13.57
N ALA A 445 18.31 2.22 13.07
CA ALA A 445 16.98 2.81 13.03
C ALA A 445 16.15 2.29 11.84
N ASP A 446 16.81 2.02 10.71
CA ASP A 446 16.21 1.52 9.47
C ASP A 446 17.21 0.59 8.76
N ILE A 447 16.94 -0.71 8.84
CA ILE A 447 17.77 -1.77 8.26
C ILE A 447 17.83 -1.69 6.73
N PRO A 448 16.69 -1.62 5.99
CA PRO A 448 16.71 -1.39 4.54
C PRO A 448 17.59 -0.23 4.10
N THR A 449 17.49 0.92 4.75
CA THR A 449 18.30 2.10 4.42
C THR A 449 19.78 1.88 4.72
N LEU A 450 20.10 1.19 5.82
CA LEU A 450 21.48 0.82 6.15
C LEU A 450 22.11 -0.11 5.12
N ILE A 451 21.42 -1.19 4.74
CA ILE A 451 21.91 -2.14 3.73
C ILE A 451 22.12 -1.41 2.41
N ARG A 452 21.13 -0.61 1.98
CA ARG A 452 21.18 0.14 0.72
C ARG A 452 22.36 1.12 0.65
N SER A 453 22.59 1.88 1.71
CA SER A 453 23.69 2.86 1.75
C SER A 453 25.05 2.17 1.78
N THR A 454 25.18 1.08 2.54
CA THR A 454 26.39 0.24 2.59
C THR A 454 26.68 -0.42 1.25
N ALA A 455 25.69 -1.08 0.65
CA ALA A 455 25.78 -1.66 -0.68
C ALA A 455 26.13 -0.62 -1.74
N SER A 456 25.51 0.56 -1.69
CA SER A 456 25.81 1.63 -2.66
C SER A 456 27.26 2.08 -2.60
N ARG A 457 27.83 2.22 -1.39
CA ARG A 457 29.25 2.58 -1.22
C ARG A 457 30.16 1.50 -1.81
N ILE A 458 29.90 0.24 -1.50
CA ILE A 458 30.69 -0.89 -1.98
C ILE A 458 30.59 -1.03 -3.50
N LEU A 459 29.38 -0.97 -4.06
CA LEU A 459 29.14 -1.04 -5.50
C LEU A 459 29.86 0.09 -6.23
N VAL A 460 29.80 1.34 -5.75
CA VAL A 460 30.53 2.45 -6.39
C VAL A 460 32.04 2.19 -6.40
N HIS A 461 32.59 1.73 -5.27
CA HIS A 461 34.02 1.47 -5.15
C HIS A 461 34.48 0.30 -6.03
N ASP A 462 33.76 -0.81 -6.00
CA ASP A 462 34.13 -2.02 -6.74
C ASP A 462 34.03 -1.80 -8.26
N PHE A 463 32.93 -1.21 -8.72
CA PHE A 463 32.70 -0.97 -10.15
C PHE A 463 33.61 0.09 -10.75
N ALA A 464 34.06 1.08 -9.97
CA ALA A 464 35.00 2.09 -10.45
C ALA A 464 36.34 1.51 -10.92
N SER A 465 36.68 0.28 -10.48
CA SER A 465 37.92 -0.40 -10.85
C SER A 465 37.77 -1.41 -12.01
N ARG A 466 36.54 -1.71 -12.43
CA ARG A 466 36.24 -2.77 -13.42
C ARG A 466 35.85 -2.20 -14.78
N THR A 467 36.12 -2.96 -15.84
CA THR A 467 35.71 -2.62 -17.21
C THR A 467 34.37 -3.26 -17.59
N LEU A 468 33.75 -2.77 -18.67
CA LEU A 468 32.45 -3.29 -19.13
C LEU A 468 32.51 -4.79 -19.47
N ASP A 469 33.58 -5.24 -20.12
CA ASP A 469 33.73 -6.65 -20.53
C ASP A 469 33.85 -7.58 -19.32
N GLU A 470 34.54 -7.13 -18.25
CA GLU A 470 34.64 -7.86 -16.98
C GLU A 470 33.27 -7.98 -16.29
N LEU A 471 32.42 -6.96 -16.39
CA LEU A 471 31.09 -6.94 -15.78
C LEU A 471 30.05 -7.73 -16.58
N LEU A 472 30.16 -7.75 -17.91
CA LEU A 472 29.23 -8.45 -18.79
C LEU A 472 29.57 -9.94 -18.98
N GLY A 473 30.82 -10.33 -18.72
CA GLY A 473 31.37 -11.67 -18.93
C GLY A 473 30.87 -12.78 -17.97
N GLU A 474 31.58 -13.90 -17.97
CA GLU A 474 31.18 -15.16 -17.29
C GLU A 474 31.20 -15.10 -15.75
N GLU A 475 31.74 -14.04 -15.15
CA GLU A 475 32.02 -13.94 -13.71
C GLU A 475 30.91 -13.30 -12.84
N ARG A 476 29.70 -13.05 -13.38
CA ARG A 476 28.64 -12.33 -12.63
C ARG A 476 28.27 -12.95 -11.28
N THR A 477 28.29 -14.28 -11.17
CA THR A 477 28.02 -14.98 -9.90
C THR A 477 29.13 -14.71 -8.88
N SER A 478 30.40 -14.74 -9.32
CA SER A 478 31.54 -14.47 -8.45
C SER A 478 31.56 -13.01 -7.98
N LEU A 479 31.20 -12.07 -8.86
CA LEU A 479 31.03 -10.66 -8.54
C LEU A 479 29.93 -10.46 -7.50
N ALA A 480 28.78 -11.11 -7.67
CA ALA A 480 27.68 -11.05 -6.71
C ALA A 480 28.09 -11.57 -5.33
N ASP A 481 28.83 -12.69 -5.28
CA ASP A 481 29.35 -13.28 -4.04
C ASP A 481 30.38 -12.36 -3.35
N GLU A 482 31.24 -11.69 -4.12
CA GLU A 482 32.25 -10.76 -3.60
C GLU A 482 31.60 -9.48 -3.03
N ILE A 483 30.63 -8.91 -3.74
CA ILE A 483 29.81 -7.79 -3.27
C ILE A 483 29.07 -8.19 -2.00
N GLY A 484 28.41 -9.35 -1.99
CA GLY A 484 27.68 -9.86 -0.83
C GLY A 484 28.56 -10.02 0.40
N ARG A 485 29.76 -10.60 0.24
CA ARG A 485 30.75 -10.74 1.32
C ARG A 485 31.23 -9.39 1.84
N SER A 486 31.50 -8.44 0.95
CA SER A 486 31.94 -7.08 1.32
C SER A 486 30.84 -6.34 2.09
N VAL A 487 29.58 -6.42 1.63
CA VAL A 487 28.43 -5.81 2.31
C VAL A 487 28.22 -6.44 3.68
N GLN A 488 28.31 -7.77 3.77
CA GLN A 488 28.19 -8.49 5.03
C GLN A 488 29.29 -8.10 6.04
N ALA A 489 30.53 -7.92 5.58
CA ALA A 489 31.66 -7.52 6.44
C ALA A 489 31.47 -6.11 7.02
N ASP A 490 31.00 -5.16 6.19
CA ASP A 490 30.68 -3.81 6.66
C ASP A 490 29.50 -3.82 7.64
N LEU A 491 28.44 -4.59 7.35
CA LEU A 491 27.28 -4.76 8.24
C LEU A 491 27.64 -5.43 9.58
N GLN A 492 28.65 -6.31 9.60
CA GLN A 492 29.19 -6.91 10.82
C GLN A 492 30.01 -5.91 11.62
N THR A 493 30.80 -5.07 10.95
CA THR A 493 31.58 -4.00 11.61
C THR A 493 30.66 -2.99 12.30
N LEU A 494 29.47 -2.76 11.73
CA LEU A 494 28.43 -1.90 12.31
C LEU A 494 27.56 -2.60 13.37
N ASP A 495 27.80 -3.87 13.66
CA ASP A 495 26.99 -4.71 14.55
C ASP A 495 25.48 -4.55 14.24
N SER A 496 25.13 -4.70 12.96
CA SER A 496 23.75 -4.48 12.50
C SER A 496 22.78 -5.62 12.83
N GLY A 497 23.30 -6.81 13.17
CA GLY A 497 22.48 -8.01 13.36
C GLY A 497 21.85 -8.57 12.07
N VAL A 498 22.26 -8.08 10.90
CA VAL A 498 21.73 -8.49 9.59
C VAL A 498 22.62 -9.56 8.95
N GLU A 499 21.97 -10.54 8.32
CA GLU A 499 22.59 -11.58 7.52
C GLU A 499 22.14 -11.45 6.06
N ILE A 500 23.11 -11.27 5.15
CA ILE A 500 22.93 -11.33 3.70
C ILE A 500 22.96 -12.79 3.28
N LEU A 501 21.84 -13.27 2.75
CA LEU A 501 21.67 -14.65 2.30
C LEU A 501 22.14 -14.84 0.86
N ALA A 502 21.84 -13.86 0.00
CA ALA A 502 22.24 -13.87 -1.39
C ALA A 502 22.32 -12.44 -1.93
N THR A 503 23.25 -12.22 -2.85
CA THR A 503 23.29 -11.05 -3.72
C THR A 503 23.01 -11.54 -5.13
N VAL A 504 22.09 -10.89 -5.83
CA VAL A 504 21.72 -11.24 -7.19
C VAL A 504 21.92 -10.02 -8.07
N VAL A 505 22.75 -10.17 -9.10
CA VAL A 505 22.89 -9.18 -10.17
C VAL A 505 21.92 -9.59 -11.27
N GLU A 506 20.76 -8.94 -11.34
CA GLU A 506 19.72 -9.27 -12.32
C GLU A 506 20.10 -8.79 -13.72
N ALA A 507 20.63 -7.57 -13.82
CA ALA A 507 20.96 -6.95 -15.10
C ALA A 507 22.15 -5.99 -14.95
N ILE A 508 22.98 -5.96 -15.99
CA ILE A 508 23.99 -4.93 -16.25
C ILE A 508 23.87 -4.59 -17.72
N HIS A 509 23.60 -3.33 -18.04
CA HIS A 509 23.50 -2.86 -19.42
C HIS A 509 23.91 -1.39 -19.54
N PRO A 510 24.34 -0.94 -20.73
CA PRO A 510 24.48 0.48 -21.02
C PRO A 510 23.16 1.23 -20.80
N PRO A 511 23.19 2.55 -20.52
CA PRO A 511 21.97 3.34 -20.42
C PRO A 511 21.18 3.27 -21.74
N ALA A 512 19.85 3.32 -21.64
CA ALA A 512 18.95 3.09 -22.78
C ALA A 512 19.26 3.94 -24.02
N GLY A 513 19.66 5.21 -23.82
CA GLY A 513 20.05 6.10 -24.91
C GLY A 513 21.31 5.66 -25.70
N ALA A 514 22.14 4.78 -25.12
CA ALA A 514 23.36 4.26 -25.74
C ALA A 514 23.23 2.81 -26.25
N ALA A 515 22.16 2.09 -25.91
CA ALA A 515 22.00 0.67 -26.22
C ALA A 515 22.17 0.35 -27.72
N ASN A 516 21.53 1.14 -28.60
CA ASN A 516 21.64 0.96 -30.05
C ASN A 516 23.06 1.17 -30.58
N ALA A 517 23.82 2.12 -30.01
CA ALA A 517 25.21 2.34 -30.39
C ALA A 517 26.09 1.15 -30.00
N TYR A 518 25.89 0.61 -28.79
CA TYR A 518 26.58 -0.60 -28.33
C TYR A 518 26.26 -1.83 -29.19
N HIS A 519 24.99 -2.07 -29.51
CA HIS A 519 24.60 -3.13 -30.44
C HIS A 519 25.27 -2.95 -31.80
N GLY A 520 25.39 -1.71 -32.29
CA GLY A 520 26.11 -1.39 -33.52
C GLY A 520 27.59 -1.77 -33.48
N VAL A 521 28.30 -1.45 -32.39
CA VAL A 521 29.72 -1.83 -32.20
C VAL A 521 29.88 -3.35 -32.15
N GLN A 522 29.05 -4.05 -31.37
CA GLN A 522 29.07 -5.52 -31.28
C GLN A 522 28.78 -6.16 -32.66
N ALA A 523 27.78 -5.67 -33.38
CA ALA A 523 27.44 -6.15 -34.71
C ALA A 523 28.60 -5.93 -35.70
N ALA A 524 29.28 -4.78 -35.63
CA ALA A 524 30.45 -4.50 -36.45
C ALA A 524 31.63 -5.42 -36.12
N GLN A 525 31.89 -5.69 -34.83
CA GLN A 525 32.95 -6.59 -34.39
C GLN A 525 32.69 -8.04 -34.80
N ILE A 526 31.46 -8.54 -34.61
CA ILE A 526 31.03 -9.86 -35.09
C ILE A 526 31.16 -9.93 -36.62
N GLY A 527 30.71 -8.89 -37.33
CA GLY A 527 30.85 -8.79 -38.78
C GLY A 527 32.31 -8.85 -39.25
N ALA A 528 33.20 -8.12 -38.58
CA ALA A 528 34.64 -8.15 -38.88
C ALA A 528 35.26 -9.53 -38.63
N GLN A 529 34.94 -10.17 -37.50
CA GLN A 529 35.42 -11.53 -37.20
C GLN A 529 34.88 -12.56 -38.21
N ALA A 530 33.62 -12.44 -38.61
CA ALA A 530 33.00 -13.30 -39.62
C ALA A 530 33.68 -13.13 -40.99
N LEU A 531 34.00 -11.90 -41.39
CA LEU A 531 34.76 -11.63 -42.63
C LEU A 531 36.17 -12.24 -42.56
N ILE A 532 36.90 -12.06 -41.46
CA ILE A 532 38.22 -12.66 -41.28
C ILE A 532 38.15 -14.19 -41.34
N ALA A 533 37.17 -14.80 -40.67
CA ALA A 533 36.97 -16.24 -40.68
C ALA A 533 36.63 -16.75 -42.09
N ARG A 534 35.78 -16.03 -42.83
CA ARG A 534 35.42 -16.34 -44.22
C ARG A 534 36.64 -16.29 -45.14
N GLU A 535 37.43 -15.22 -45.08
CA GLU A 535 38.64 -15.09 -45.91
C GLU A 535 39.71 -16.11 -45.55
N ARG A 536 39.87 -16.46 -44.27
CA ARG A 536 40.73 -17.58 -43.84
C ARG A 536 40.25 -18.92 -44.42
N GLY A 537 38.94 -19.14 -44.45
CA GLY A 537 38.32 -20.31 -45.08
C GLY A 537 38.63 -20.38 -46.58
N ALA A 538 38.40 -19.28 -47.30
CA ALA A 538 38.68 -19.18 -48.74
C ALA A 538 40.17 -19.39 -49.07
N ALA A 539 41.07 -18.80 -48.27
CA ALA A 539 42.51 -19.00 -48.42
C ALA A 539 42.92 -20.47 -48.19
N SER A 540 42.31 -21.13 -47.20
CA SER A 540 42.56 -22.55 -46.92
C SER A 540 42.04 -23.44 -48.05
N GLU A 541 40.85 -23.16 -48.58
CA GLU A 541 40.27 -23.86 -49.73
C GLU A 541 41.17 -23.73 -50.96
N GLN A 542 41.57 -22.51 -51.32
CA GLN A 542 42.46 -22.24 -52.45
C GLN A 542 43.80 -22.98 -52.31
N THR A 543 44.37 -22.98 -51.11
CA THR A 543 45.63 -23.70 -50.82
C THR A 543 45.46 -25.20 -51.01
N ASN A 544 44.38 -25.79 -50.50
CA ASN A 544 44.08 -27.21 -50.65
C ASN A 544 43.82 -27.59 -52.11
N GLN A 545 43.12 -26.75 -52.88
CA GLN A 545 42.92 -26.96 -54.32
C GLN A 545 44.24 -26.94 -55.09
N ALA A 546 45.14 -26.00 -54.79
CA ALA A 546 46.46 -25.93 -55.41
C ALA A 546 47.33 -27.15 -55.07
N LEU A 547 47.31 -27.61 -53.80
CA LEU A 547 47.99 -28.83 -53.38
C LEU A 547 47.44 -30.07 -54.09
N LEU A 548 46.11 -30.18 -54.22
CA LEU A 548 45.46 -31.27 -54.95
C LEU A 548 45.90 -31.29 -56.42
N GLN A 549 45.87 -30.13 -57.10
CA GLN A 549 46.31 -30.02 -58.50
C GLN A 549 47.80 -30.37 -58.68
N ALA A 550 48.66 -29.94 -57.76
CA ALA A 550 50.07 -30.27 -57.80
C ALA A 550 50.31 -31.79 -57.61
N SER A 551 49.59 -32.41 -56.67
CA SER A 551 49.65 -33.86 -56.46
C SER A 551 49.17 -34.60 -57.69
N THR A 552 47.98 -34.29 -58.21
CA THR A 552 47.42 -34.99 -59.38
C THR A 552 48.31 -34.84 -60.62
N ALA A 553 48.90 -33.67 -60.85
CA ALA A 553 49.85 -33.47 -61.93
C ALA A 553 51.13 -34.31 -61.76
N SER A 554 51.68 -34.38 -60.53
CA SER A 554 52.85 -35.21 -60.23
C SER A 554 52.54 -36.70 -60.39
N ASP A 555 51.42 -37.15 -59.82
CA ASP A 555 50.96 -38.53 -59.86
C ASP A 555 50.70 -38.99 -61.30
N GLN A 556 50.09 -38.13 -62.13
CA GLN A 556 49.84 -38.42 -63.54
C GLN A 556 51.13 -38.46 -64.38
N ALA A 557 52.08 -37.56 -64.11
CA ALA A 557 53.39 -37.60 -64.75
C ALA A 557 54.17 -38.85 -64.37
N GLN A 558 54.14 -39.25 -63.09
CA GLN A 558 54.76 -40.50 -62.61
C GLN A 558 54.10 -41.74 -63.22
N ALA A 559 52.77 -41.78 -63.27
CA ALA A 559 52.02 -42.88 -63.90
C ALA A 559 52.40 -43.02 -65.38
N SER A 560 52.38 -41.91 -66.13
CA SER A 560 52.76 -41.92 -67.55
C SER A 560 54.22 -42.35 -67.75
N ALA A 561 55.15 -41.84 -66.94
CA ALA A 561 56.55 -42.26 -67.00
C ALA A 561 56.73 -43.76 -66.70
N ARG A 562 55.97 -44.31 -65.73
CA ARG A 562 55.98 -45.74 -65.42
C ARG A 562 55.40 -46.57 -66.55
N GLU A 563 54.29 -46.13 -67.15
CA GLU A 563 53.65 -46.80 -68.28
C GLU A 563 54.56 -46.83 -69.52
N VAL A 564 55.18 -45.70 -69.87
CA VAL A 564 56.15 -45.61 -70.98
C VAL A 564 57.35 -46.51 -70.73
N ASN A 565 57.94 -46.48 -69.54
CA ASN A 565 59.09 -47.34 -69.21
C ASN A 565 58.72 -48.82 -69.22
N ALA A 566 57.57 -49.20 -68.67
CA ALA A 566 57.08 -50.57 -68.69
C ALA A 566 56.80 -51.05 -70.13
N GLY A 567 56.18 -50.20 -70.96
CA GLY A 567 55.95 -50.47 -72.37
C GLY A 567 57.25 -50.64 -73.15
N ALA A 568 58.24 -49.79 -72.92
CA ALA A 568 59.56 -49.91 -73.55
C ALA A 568 60.30 -51.18 -73.11
N GLN A 569 60.22 -51.55 -71.83
CA GLN A 569 60.79 -52.81 -71.33
C GLN A 569 60.11 -54.03 -71.95
N ALA A 570 58.78 -54.03 -72.02
CA ALA A 570 58.00 -55.09 -72.66
C ALA A 570 58.35 -55.22 -74.15
N ALA A 571 58.45 -54.10 -74.88
CA ALA A 571 58.86 -54.08 -76.29
C ALA A 571 60.29 -54.60 -76.49
N ASN A 572 61.23 -54.20 -75.62
CA ASN A 572 62.61 -54.69 -75.67
C ASN A 572 62.71 -56.20 -75.39
N LEU A 573 62.01 -56.69 -74.36
CA LEU A 573 61.95 -58.12 -74.05
C LEU A 573 61.34 -58.92 -75.19
N ARG A 574 60.24 -58.41 -75.77
CA ARG A 574 59.58 -59.00 -76.94
C ARG A 574 60.53 -59.05 -78.13
N PHE A 575 61.15 -57.93 -78.48
CA PHE A 575 62.11 -57.86 -79.59
C PHE A 575 63.29 -58.82 -79.39
N ALA A 576 63.87 -58.88 -78.18
CA ALA A 576 64.96 -59.81 -77.87
C ALA A 576 64.52 -61.29 -77.98
N ALA A 577 63.30 -61.61 -77.57
CA ALA A 577 62.73 -62.96 -77.73
C ALA A 577 62.49 -63.30 -79.21
N GLU A 578 61.92 -62.36 -79.98
CA GLU A 578 61.69 -62.50 -81.42
C GLU A 578 63.02 -62.63 -82.19
N GLN A 579 64.04 -61.84 -81.85
CA GLN A 579 65.38 -61.93 -82.43
C GLN A 579 66.00 -63.31 -82.18
N LYS A 580 65.88 -63.84 -80.94
CA LYS A 580 66.35 -65.20 -80.60
C LYS A 580 65.58 -66.27 -81.38
N ALA A 581 64.25 -66.14 -81.49
CA ALA A 581 63.42 -67.07 -82.26
C ALA A 581 63.78 -67.05 -83.75
N TYR A 582 63.99 -65.86 -84.32
CA TYR A 582 64.45 -65.71 -85.70
C TYR A 582 65.84 -66.29 -85.92
N ALA A 583 66.78 -66.10 -85.00
CA ALA A 583 68.12 -66.69 -85.10
C ALA A 583 68.08 -68.23 -85.10
N ALA A 584 67.11 -68.84 -84.41
CA ALA A 584 66.95 -70.29 -84.35
C ALA A 584 66.19 -70.89 -85.56
N ALA A 585 65.16 -70.21 -86.08
CA ALA A 585 64.23 -70.77 -87.07
C ALA A 585 64.18 -70.01 -88.42
N GLY A 586 64.85 -68.86 -88.53
CA GLY A 586 64.99 -68.08 -89.77
C GLY A 586 63.66 -67.77 -90.46
N GLN A 587 63.55 -68.17 -91.73
CA GLN A 587 62.37 -67.91 -92.57
C GLN A 587 61.08 -68.57 -92.04
N ALA A 588 61.19 -69.67 -91.29
CA ALA A 588 60.02 -70.36 -90.73
C ALA A 588 59.31 -69.50 -89.69
N PHE A 589 60.06 -68.78 -88.84
CA PHE A 589 59.50 -67.85 -87.85
C PHE A 589 58.78 -66.67 -88.52
N VAL A 590 59.34 -66.10 -89.59
CA VAL A 590 58.71 -64.98 -90.31
C VAL A 590 57.40 -65.42 -90.95
N LEU A 591 57.37 -66.61 -91.54
CA LEU A 591 56.15 -67.19 -92.10
C LEU A 591 55.10 -67.44 -91.01
N GLU A 592 55.49 -68.01 -89.86
CA GLU A 592 54.58 -68.24 -88.73
C GLU A 592 54.03 -66.93 -88.17
N GLN A 593 54.86 -65.90 -87.99
CA GLN A 593 54.42 -64.60 -87.53
C GLN A 593 53.51 -63.90 -88.54
N TYR A 594 53.82 -63.99 -89.84
CA TYR A 594 52.95 -63.48 -90.91
C TYR A 594 51.60 -64.20 -90.89
N LEU A 595 51.58 -65.53 -90.85
CA LEU A 595 50.34 -66.31 -90.80
C LEU A 595 49.58 -66.07 -89.50
N GLY A 596 50.26 -65.87 -88.38
CA GLY A 596 49.68 -65.53 -87.09
C GLY A 596 49.02 -64.15 -87.09
N GLN A 597 49.70 -63.13 -87.64
CA GLN A 597 49.14 -61.79 -87.82
C GLN A 597 48.02 -61.77 -88.86
N LEU A 598 48.17 -62.52 -89.95
CA LEU A 598 47.12 -62.72 -90.95
C LEU A 598 45.91 -63.41 -90.32
N SER A 599 46.12 -64.43 -89.48
CA SER A 599 45.04 -65.11 -88.75
C SER A 599 44.35 -64.18 -87.75
N GLN A 600 45.09 -63.34 -87.02
CA GLN A 600 44.51 -62.36 -86.10
C GLN A 600 43.74 -61.27 -86.86
N GLY A 601 44.29 -60.77 -87.96
CA GLY A 601 43.64 -59.75 -88.81
C GLY A 601 42.43 -60.29 -89.59
N LEU A 602 42.49 -61.55 -90.04
CA LEU A 602 41.39 -62.23 -90.74
C LEU A 602 40.38 -62.88 -89.78
N ALA A 603 40.61 -62.87 -88.46
CA ALA A 603 39.72 -63.49 -87.47
C ALA A 603 38.27 -62.99 -87.54
N GLN A 604 38.06 -61.77 -88.06
CA GLN A 604 36.72 -61.19 -88.27
C GLN A 604 36.46 -60.79 -89.75
N ALA A 605 37.30 -61.23 -90.69
CA ALA A 605 37.13 -60.87 -92.11
C ALA A 605 36.06 -61.73 -92.79
N LYS A 606 35.18 -61.09 -93.57
CA LYS A 606 34.20 -61.77 -94.43
C LYS A 606 34.91 -62.27 -95.70
N LEU A 607 35.02 -63.59 -95.86
CA LEU A 607 35.67 -64.22 -97.02
C LEU A 607 34.68 -64.35 -98.19
N LEU A 608 35.07 -63.84 -99.36
CA LEU A 608 34.42 -64.11 -100.65
C LEU A 608 35.33 -65.04 -101.45
N ILE A 609 34.89 -66.26 -101.71
CA ILE A 609 35.66 -67.28 -102.45
C ILE A 609 35.11 -67.35 -103.88
N LEU A 610 35.95 -67.02 -104.86
CA LEU A 610 35.64 -67.08 -106.29
C LEU A 610 36.43 -68.24 -106.91
N ASP A 611 35.74 -69.28 -107.36
CA ASP A 611 36.35 -70.44 -108.04
C ASP A 611 35.58 -70.74 -109.34
N HIS A 612 36.32 -70.86 -110.45
CA HIS A 612 35.78 -71.13 -111.78
C HIS A 612 35.21 -72.56 -111.93
N ARG A 613 35.49 -73.45 -110.96
CA ARG A 613 34.99 -74.84 -110.94
C ARG A 613 33.63 -74.98 -110.26
N LEU A 614 33.14 -73.93 -109.60
CA LEU A 614 31.84 -73.92 -108.95
C LEU A 614 30.78 -73.56 -110.01
N GLY A 615 30.20 -74.58 -110.63
CA GLY A 615 29.08 -74.42 -111.57
C GLY A 615 27.76 -74.11 -110.86
N ALA A 616 26.85 -73.42 -111.54
CA ALA A 616 25.57 -72.94 -110.99
C ALA A 616 24.64 -74.07 -110.46
N ASP A 617 24.85 -75.32 -110.88
CA ASP A 617 23.98 -76.46 -110.55
C ASP A 617 24.43 -77.27 -109.33
N SER A 618 25.49 -76.86 -108.63
CA SER A 618 25.96 -77.52 -107.40
C SER A 618 26.30 -76.50 -106.31
N ALA A 619 25.60 -76.55 -105.19
CA ALA A 619 25.89 -75.72 -104.02
C ALA A 619 27.30 -76.05 -103.48
N PRO A 620 28.24 -75.08 -103.39
CA PRO A 620 29.56 -75.33 -102.85
C PRO A 620 29.46 -75.71 -101.38
N THR A 621 30.04 -76.84 -100.98
CA THR A 621 30.20 -77.22 -99.57
C THR A 621 31.67 -77.03 -99.19
N ILE A 622 31.93 -76.15 -98.22
CA ILE A 622 33.26 -75.99 -97.61
C ILE A 622 33.29 -76.85 -96.36
N ASP A 623 34.19 -77.83 -96.35
CA ASP A 623 34.42 -78.69 -95.19
C ASP A 623 35.32 -77.96 -94.18
N LEU A 624 34.74 -77.54 -93.05
CA LEU A 624 35.43 -76.81 -91.98
C LEU A 624 36.02 -77.75 -90.91
N ARG A 625 36.08 -79.05 -91.15
CA ARG A 625 36.70 -79.99 -90.20
C ARG A 625 38.20 -79.70 -90.10
N SER A 626 38.69 -79.51 -88.89
CA SER A 626 40.09 -79.23 -88.60
C SER A 626 40.95 -80.47 -88.87
N PHE A 627 41.85 -80.37 -89.85
CA PHE A 627 42.88 -81.41 -90.04
C PHE A 627 43.95 -81.25 -88.97
N THR A 628 44.01 -82.19 -88.04
CA THR A 628 45.15 -82.33 -87.12
C THR A 628 46.40 -82.69 -87.92
N LEU A 629 47.42 -81.83 -87.90
CA LEU A 629 48.73 -82.15 -88.49
C LEU A 629 49.31 -83.44 -87.87
N PRO A 630 50.07 -84.26 -88.62
CA PRO A 630 50.72 -85.46 -88.08
C PRO A 630 51.65 -85.08 -86.94
N ALA A 631 51.52 -85.73 -85.79
CA ALA A 631 52.38 -85.50 -84.63
C ALA A 631 53.83 -85.94 -84.94
N ASP A 632 54.80 -85.06 -84.71
CA ASP A 632 56.22 -85.42 -84.67
C ASP A 632 56.45 -86.33 -83.43
N PRO A 633 56.95 -87.57 -83.60
CA PRO A 633 57.09 -88.54 -82.51
C PRO A 633 58.17 -88.17 -81.47
N SER A 634 58.90 -87.06 -81.65
CA SER A 634 60.07 -86.75 -80.82
C SER A 634 59.83 -85.85 -79.60
N VAL A 635 58.61 -85.35 -79.34
CA VAL A 635 58.36 -84.47 -78.19
C VAL A 635 57.19 -84.96 -77.32
N PRO A 636 57.43 -85.38 -76.06
CA PRO A 636 56.36 -85.72 -75.15
C PRO A 636 55.59 -84.46 -74.73
N ARG A 637 54.26 -84.52 -74.84
CA ARG A 637 53.32 -83.47 -74.41
C ARG A 637 53.53 -83.11 -72.94
N LYS A 638 53.91 -81.86 -72.65
CA LYS A 638 53.62 -81.26 -71.33
C LYS A 638 52.14 -80.89 -71.29
N ALA A 639 51.41 -81.53 -70.38
CA ALA A 639 50.05 -81.17 -70.05
C ALA A 639 50.03 -79.74 -69.48
N VAL A 640 49.16 -78.91 -70.07
CA VAL A 640 48.81 -77.58 -69.58
C VAL A 640 47.72 -77.75 -68.51
N GLN A 641 47.92 -77.13 -67.35
CA GLN A 641 46.82 -76.55 -66.58
C GLN A 641 46.87 -75.05 -66.78
#